data_AF-A0A7W1ALZ4-F1
#
_entry.id   AF-A0A7W1ALZ4-F1
#
_cell.length_a   1.000
_cell.length_b   1.000
_cell.length_c   1.000
_cell.angle_alpha   90.00
_cell.angle_beta   90.00
_cell.angle_gamma   90.00
#
_symmetry.space_group_name_H-M   'P 1'
#
loop_
_entity.id
_entity.type
_entity.pdbx_description
1 polymer ?
#
loop_
_entity_poly.entity_id
_entity_poly.type
_entity_poly.pdbx_seq_one_letter_code
_entity_poly.pdbx_strand_id
1 'polypeptide(L)'
;MGDVFAIVSKAIFEKEARVDGETVGLGDVWPVASYKGTGKVFESALAGGGRIFMVTVRPPDEKLWLLAILESPKLDAKSKAWVASPNVVPAVDITSLRKTIKFESGKGMSQDKGTLGMSLQTPRALGAGDAEKILAMIGGGGSTESKRAASTTGASKVSAAGAKITARSQNRVAALLSAIRDEPDDAPNRQVLADQYEDVGDLDRARFIRSQVARAELPRWDPRAVAMELDERAILRDHEAAWRAELPSLDGVRYEGFERGLFAWLAFDDAALIAKHIETAMTACPITGVRMRWPRRGARPKLGAIEGLRSLVVSGTLLQKADLGWLAKSPVLSTVEELTLENSRLDDEALSVLLESPHLGRLRRLRLPFHQLSNDGLELLTQTSLPRLVELGLAVETMDSIGSGGRDGDGINGDGIIALCAWDQMAKIERLDLTGNQIGETGLTALLASPNTKRLTSLRIRSVSDYDFENDQRPDVLQAFAHAKGDRHFEELDIGENELSSDAVSALKGSPVLENLRIFSFDFSQDDTQLAKLLDAKWLDAVHILSLDETTLPVVKKVLNRAPKSLHSLSLTSSFPRSDLKGVVTALAGAPEQKALQSIDLLGCNIDDAALKKLGAVTTLPALIALRLGSNSESGYSDDGNSYSDDAARAFAESPLGKQLRSVVVGIEALDRLPPVPRKGKGDDDDDDDDDDE
;
A
#
# COMPACT_ATOMS: atom_id res chain seq x y z
N MET A 1 20.17 -10.60 -23.62
CA MET A 1 20.75 -11.20 -22.39
C MET A 1 21.35 -12.54 -22.76
N GLY A 2 22.52 -12.90 -22.25
CA GLY A 2 23.14 -14.20 -22.53
C GLY A 2 22.82 -15.20 -21.43
N ASP A 3 22.47 -16.43 -21.78
CA ASP A 3 22.17 -17.49 -20.81
C ASP A 3 23.25 -18.56 -20.83
N VAL A 4 23.70 -19.02 -19.66
CA VAL A 4 24.76 -20.02 -19.53
C VAL A 4 24.18 -21.35 -19.10
N PHE A 5 24.54 -22.41 -19.81
CA PHE A 5 24.27 -23.80 -19.47
C PHE A 5 25.49 -24.41 -18.78
N ALA A 6 25.35 -24.77 -17.50
CA ALA A 6 26.47 -25.15 -16.64
C ALA A 6 26.20 -26.47 -15.90
N ILE A 7 27.19 -27.39 -15.90
CA ILE A 7 27.04 -28.70 -15.28
C ILE A 7 27.38 -28.68 -13.78
N VAL A 8 26.50 -29.26 -12.98
CA VAL A 8 26.75 -29.70 -11.61
C VAL A 8 27.27 -31.13 -11.68
N SER A 9 28.56 -31.29 -11.36
CA SER A 9 29.22 -32.60 -11.41
C SER A 9 28.56 -33.58 -10.42
N LYS A 10 28.71 -34.88 -10.68
CA LYS A 10 28.19 -35.94 -9.79
C LYS A 10 28.63 -35.73 -8.33
N ALA A 11 29.90 -35.39 -8.11
CA ALA A 11 30.46 -35.17 -6.77
C ALA A 11 29.83 -33.97 -6.05
N ILE A 12 29.56 -32.86 -6.77
CA ILE A 12 28.90 -31.68 -6.20
C ILE A 12 27.43 -31.99 -5.93
N PHE A 13 26.75 -32.64 -6.87
CA PHE A 13 25.34 -33.03 -6.70
C PHE A 13 25.14 -33.91 -5.47
N GLU A 14 25.92 -34.98 -5.33
CA GLU A 14 25.79 -35.92 -4.19
C GLU A 14 26.12 -35.26 -2.85
N LYS A 15 26.99 -34.25 -2.84
CA LYS A 15 27.42 -33.56 -1.63
C LYS A 15 26.53 -32.38 -1.25
N GLU A 16 26.12 -31.57 -2.21
CA GLU A 16 25.59 -30.22 -1.98
C GLU A 16 24.12 -30.06 -2.41
N ALA A 17 23.62 -30.89 -3.35
CA ALA A 17 22.22 -30.85 -3.78
C ALA A 17 21.30 -31.59 -2.80
N ARG A 18 20.96 -30.92 -1.70
CA ARG A 18 20.17 -31.46 -0.59
C ARG A 18 18.97 -30.57 -0.25
N VAL A 19 17.83 -31.20 0.06
CA VAL A 19 16.62 -30.58 0.65
C VAL A 19 16.24 -31.44 1.86
N ASP A 20 16.07 -30.83 3.03
CA ASP A 20 15.78 -31.53 4.29
C ASP A 20 16.74 -32.70 4.64
N GLY A 21 18.00 -32.61 4.19
CA GLY A 21 19.03 -33.63 4.41
C GLY A 21 19.05 -34.76 3.37
N GLU A 22 18.05 -34.84 2.49
CA GLU A 22 17.97 -35.83 1.40
C GLU A 22 18.49 -35.28 0.08
N THR A 23 18.97 -36.14 -0.83
CA THR A 23 19.44 -35.70 -2.15
C THR A 23 18.26 -35.25 -3.00
N VAL A 24 18.39 -34.08 -3.65
CA VAL A 24 17.37 -33.49 -4.53
C VAL A 24 16.83 -34.49 -5.56
N GLY A 25 15.53 -34.73 -5.51
CA GLY A 25 14.73 -35.46 -6.49
C GLY A 25 14.08 -34.54 -7.52
N LEU A 26 13.37 -35.13 -8.49
CA LEU A 26 12.54 -34.36 -9.44
C LEU A 26 11.34 -33.75 -8.69
N GLY A 27 11.08 -32.47 -8.91
CA GLY A 27 10.05 -31.70 -8.21
C GLY A 27 10.57 -30.93 -6.99
N ASP A 28 11.71 -31.32 -6.42
CA ASP A 28 12.31 -30.63 -5.28
C ASP A 28 12.96 -29.31 -5.69
N VAL A 29 12.86 -28.30 -4.82
CA VAL A 29 13.53 -27.01 -5.00
C VAL A 29 14.82 -27.00 -4.19
N TRP A 30 15.97 -27.09 -4.87
CA TRP A 30 17.27 -26.90 -4.22
C TRP A 30 17.55 -25.39 -4.10
N PRO A 31 17.59 -24.79 -2.89
CA PRO A 31 17.72 -23.34 -2.72
C PRO A 31 19.19 -22.88 -2.87
N VAL A 32 19.88 -23.37 -3.90
CA VAL A 32 21.24 -22.96 -4.22
C VAL A 32 21.25 -21.51 -4.68
N ALA A 33 22.15 -20.71 -4.10
CA ALA A 33 22.28 -19.28 -4.39
C ALA A 33 23.60 -18.93 -5.09
N SER A 34 24.45 -19.93 -5.39
CA SER A 34 25.73 -19.67 -6.03
C SER A 34 26.23 -20.80 -6.93
N TYR A 35 27.03 -20.44 -7.93
CA TYR A 35 27.72 -21.37 -8.82
C TYR A 35 29.21 -21.00 -8.94
N LYS A 36 30.12 -21.94 -8.67
CA LYS A 36 31.57 -21.71 -8.76
C LYS A 36 32.08 -21.86 -10.19
N GLY A 37 32.68 -20.80 -10.75
CA GLY A 37 33.29 -20.84 -12.08
C GLY A 37 33.69 -19.45 -12.59
N THR A 38 34.86 -19.35 -13.23
CA THR A 38 35.41 -18.06 -13.74
C THR A 38 35.80 -18.16 -15.23
N GLY A 39 35.07 -18.95 -16.02
CA GLY A 39 35.33 -19.08 -17.45
C GLY A 39 34.85 -17.85 -18.24
N LYS A 40 35.54 -17.52 -19.34
CA LYS A 40 35.20 -16.40 -20.25
C LYS A 40 33.74 -16.39 -20.74
N VAL A 41 33.10 -17.56 -20.82
CA VAL A 41 31.69 -17.70 -21.19
C VAL A 41 30.74 -17.04 -20.18
N PHE A 42 31.07 -17.09 -18.89
CA PHE A 42 30.26 -16.42 -17.86
C PHE A 42 30.41 -14.90 -17.96
N GLU A 43 31.63 -14.40 -18.11
CA GLU A 43 31.89 -12.97 -18.25
C GLU A 43 31.20 -12.36 -19.48
N SER A 44 31.23 -13.07 -20.61
CA SER A 44 30.61 -12.60 -21.86
C SER A 44 29.08 -12.72 -21.87
N ALA A 45 28.51 -13.79 -21.35
CA ALA A 45 27.06 -14.00 -21.36
C ALA A 45 26.33 -13.22 -20.24
N LEU A 46 26.96 -13.06 -19.07
CA LEU A 46 26.30 -12.51 -17.88
C LEU A 46 26.53 -11.01 -17.67
N ALA A 47 27.36 -10.34 -18.48
CA ALA A 47 27.68 -8.91 -18.36
C ALA A 47 26.44 -7.98 -18.36
N GLY A 48 25.30 -8.43 -18.90
CA GLY A 48 24.04 -7.69 -18.93
C GLY A 48 22.91 -8.29 -18.09
N GLY A 49 23.21 -9.09 -17.05
CA GLY A 49 22.20 -9.67 -16.15
C GLY A 49 21.58 -11.00 -16.65
N GLY A 50 22.38 -11.83 -17.32
CA GLY A 50 21.95 -13.14 -17.83
C GLY A 50 21.64 -14.19 -16.75
N ARG A 51 21.31 -15.43 -17.16
CA ARG A 51 20.99 -16.54 -16.22
C ARG A 51 22.01 -17.67 -16.28
N ILE A 52 22.12 -18.43 -15.18
CA ILE A 52 22.85 -19.70 -15.17
C ILE A 52 21.85 -20.85 -14.96
N PHE A 53 21.68 -21.69 -15.99
CA PHE A 53 20.94 -22.93 -15.95
C PHE A 53 21.84 -24.06 -15.45
N MET A 54 21.63 -24.47 -14.20
CA MET A 54 22.42 -25.51 -13.54
C MET A 54 21.82 -26.88 -13.85
N VAL A 55 22.58 -27.75 -14.51
CA VAL A 55 22.11 -29.07 -14.93
C VAL A 55 22.98 -30.19 -14.40
N THR A 56 22.45 -31.40 -14.27
CA THR A 56 23.25 -32.60 -13.99
C THR A 56 22.88 -33.75 -14.91
N VAL A 57 23.82 -34.68 -15.10
CA VAL A 57 23.62 -35.90 -15.89
C VAL A 57 23.56 -37.09 -14.94
N ARG A 58 22.40 -37.75 -14.86
CA ARG A 58 22.13 -38.85 -13.93
C ARG A 58 22.39 -40.23 -14.59
N PRO A 59 23.18 -41.12 -13.96
CA PRO A 59 23.32 -42.51 -14.40
C PRO A 59 22.07 -43.34 -14.06
N PRO A 60 21.83 -44.50 -14.70
CA PRO A 60 22.65 -45.14 -15.74
C PRO A 60 22.37 -44.67 -17.17
N ASP A 61 21.24 -43.98 -17.41
CA ASP A 61 20.73 -43.67 -18.77
C ASP A 61 21.09 -42.28 -19.30
N GLU A 62 22.03 -41.58 -18.65
CA GLU A 62 22.40 -40.19 -18.99
C GLU A 62 21.21 -39.22 -19.04
N LYS A 63 20.27 -39.34 -18.07
CA LYS A 63 19.16 -38.39 -17.96
C LYS A 63 19.71 -37.00 -17.64
N LEU A 64 19.20 -35.98 -18.33
CA LEU A 64 19.60 -34.60 -18.17
C LEU A 64 18.57 -33.87 -17.31
N TRP A 65 18.96 -33.48 -16.10
CA TRP A 65 18.08 -32.77 -15.17
C TRP A 65 18.50 -31.31 -15.07
N LEU A 66 17.53 -30.41 -15.12
CA LEU A 66 17.68 -29.06 -14.60
C LEU A 66 17.55 -29.13 -13.08
N LEU A 67 18.48 -28.50 -12.36
CA LEU A 67 18.49 -28.48 -10.89
C LEU A 67 18.16 -27.12 -10.31
N ALA A 68 18.55 -26.04 -11.00
CA ALA A 68 18.35 -24.67 -10.53
C ALA A 68 18.56 -23.67 -11.67
N ILE A 69 17.99 -22.47 -11.50
CA ILE A 69 18.28 -21.29 -12.33
C ILE A 69 18.73 -20.16 -11.41
N LEU A 70 19.93 -19.63 -11.64
CA LEU A 70 20.40 -18.42 -10.97
C LEU A 70 20.11 -17.20 -11.86
N GLU A 71 19.20 -16.35 -11.39
CA GLU A 71 18.75 -15.14 -12.08
C GLU A 71 19.71 -13.97 -11.81
N SER A 72 20.21 -13.31 -12.87
CA SER A 72 21.10 -12.14 -12.79
C SER A 72 22.27 -12.27 -11.78
N PRO A 73 23.06 -13.36 -11.80
CA PRO A 73 24.09 -13.57 -10.80
C PRO A 73 25.27 -12.61 -10.99
N LYS A 74 25.88 -12.21 -9.87
CA LYS A 74 27.07 -11.34 -9.84
C LYS A 74 28.30 -12.11 -9.40
N LEU A 75 29.44 -11.84 -10.02
CA LEU A 75 30.70 -12.49 -9.65
C LEU A 75 31.21 -11.94 -8.30
N ASP A 76 31.28 -12.79 -7.29
CA ASP A 76 32.06 -12.54 -6.09
C ASP A 76 33.52 -12.94 -6.35
N ALA A 77 34.38 -11.92 -6.48
CA ALA A 77 35.80 -12.08 -6.77
C ALA A 77 36.55 -12.86 -5.66
N LYS A 78 36.05 -12.85 -4.41
CA LYS A 78 36.71 -13.47 -3.26
C LYS A 78 36.46 -14.98 -3.22
N SER A 79 35.21 -15.39 -3.47
CA SER A 79 34.82 -16.81 -3.51
C SER A 79 34.94 -17.46 -4.90
N LYS A 80 35.19 -16.67 -5.95
CA LYS A 80 35.20 -17.09 -7.37
C LYS A 80 33.89 -17.79 -7.77
N ALA A 81 32.79 -17.31 -7.20
CA ALA A 81 31.45 -17.82 -7.44
C ALA A 81 30.53 -16.71 -7.99
N TRP A 82 29.61 -17.12 -8.85
CA TRP A 82 28.49 -16.32 -9.29
C TRP A 82 27.37 -16.46 -8.27
N VAL A 83 26.95 -15.36 -7.65
CA VAL A 83 25.98 -15.33 -6.54
C VAL A 83 24.71 -14.59 -6.98
N ALA A 84 23.55 -15.16 -6.67
CA ALA A 84 22.22 -14.61 -6.92
C ALA A 84 21.30 -14.86 -5.71
N SER A 85 20.04 -14.43 -5.80
CA SER A 85 19.00 -14.90 -4.88
C SER A 85 18.85 -16.43 -4.95
N PRO A 86 18.44 -17.11 -3.85
CA PRO A 86 18.25 -18.55 -3.85
C PRO A 86 17.30 -19.02 -4.95
N ASN A 87 17.64 -20.15 -5.59
CA ASN A 87 16.81 -20.77 -6.61
C ASN A 87 15.42 -21.17 -6.06
N VAL A 88 14.37 -20.86 -6.82
CA VAL A 88 12.98 -21.25 -6.54
C VAL A 88 12.41 -22.25 -7.56
N VAL A 89 13.20 -22.61 -8.58
CA VAL A 89 12.78 -23.52 -9.66
C VAL A 89 12.96 -24.98 -9.20
N PRO A 90 11.93 -25.83 -9.35
CA PRO A 90 12.04 -27.25 -9.01
C PRO A 90 12.95 -27.98 -10.00
N ALA A 91 13.56 -29.09 -9.57
CA ALA A 91 14.35 -29.92 -10.45
C ALA A 91 13.45 -30.65 -11.47
N VAL A 92 13.78 -30.56 -12.76
CA VAL A 92 12.95 -31.08 -13.86
C VAL A 92 13.79 -31.95 -14.80
N ASP A 93 13.20 -33.05 -15.28
CA ASP A 93 13.81 -33.89 -16.31
C ASP A 93 13.64 -33.23 -17.69
N ILE A 94 14.74 -32.67 -18.20
CA ILE A 94 14.80 -32.00 -19.51
C ILE A 94 15.45 -32.89 -20.57
N THR A 95 15.51 -34.21 -20.37
CA THR A 95 16.16 -35.15 -21.30
C THR A 95 15.57 -35.07 -22.72
N SER A 96 14.28 -34.79 -22.86
CA SER A 96 13.61 -34.61 -24.16
C SER A 96 14.21 -33.46 -24.98
N LEU A 97 14.77 -32.44 -24.33
CA LEU A 97 15.39 -31.28 -24.96
C LEU A 97 16.82 -31.52 -25.47
N ARG A 98 17.41 -32.69 -25.19
CA ARG A 98 18.80 -33.05 -25.58
C ARG A 98 19.04 -32.91 -27.08
N LYS A 99 18.02 -33.14 -27.91
CA LYS A 99 18.10 -33.05 -29.39
C LYS A 99 17.80 -31.64 -29.93
N THR A 100 17.19 -30.78 -29.14
CA THR A 100 16.61 -29.51 -29.61
C THR A 100 17.35 -28.28 -29.11
N ILE A 101 18.06 -28.37 -27.98
CA ILE A 101 18.91 -27.29 -27.46
C ILE A 101 20.15 -27.15 -28.33
N LYS A 102 20.45 -25.91 -28.72
CA LYS A 102 21.72 -25.51 -29.35
C LYS A 102 22.46 -24.52 -28.46
N PHE A 103 23.78 -24.49 -28.61
CA PHE A 103 24.62 -23.47 -27.99
C PHE A 103 24.92 -22.35 -28.99
N GLU A 104 25.37 -21.18 -28.54
CA GLU A 104 25.74 -20.06 -29.43
C GLU A 104 26.75 -20.46 -30.52
N SER A 105 27.59 -21.45 -30.24
CA SER A 105 28.51 -22.05 -31.23
C SER A 105 27.83 -22.78 -32.41
N GLY A 106 26.49 -22.90 -32.41
CA GLY A 106 25.69 -23.66 -33.37
C GLY A 106 25.68 -25.17 -33.15
N LYS A 107 26.55 -25.70 -32.28
CA LYS A 107 26.62 -27.12 -31.93
C LYS A 107 25.54 -27.51 -30.91
N GLY A 108 24.98 -28.71 -31.06
CA GLY A 108 24.08 -29.32 -30.07
C GLY A 108 24.84 -30.16 -29.02
N MET A 109 24.11 -30.75 -28.09
CA MET A 109 24.67 -31.69 -27.10
C MET A 109 25.03 -33.04 -27.74
N SER A 110 26.00 -33.75 -27.15
CA SER A 110 26.37 -35.10 -27.61
C SER A 110 25.17 -36.04 -27.53
N GLN A 111 24.98 -36.89 -28.54
CA GLN A 111 23.95 -37.94 -28.56
C GLN A 111 24.53 -39.34 -28.34
N ASP A 112 25.86 -39.48 -28.32
CA ASP A 112 26.53 -40.77 -28.18
C ASP A 112 26.44 -41.27 -26.74
N LYS A 113 26.13 -42.56 -26.58
CA LYS A 113 25.95 -43.19 -25.27
C LYS A 113 27.24 -43.08 -24.43
N GLY A 114 27.12 -42.56 -23.21
CA GLY A 114 28.21 -42.46 -22.24
C GLY A 114 29.12 -41.24 -22.42
N THR A 115 28.75 -40.29 -23.29
CA THR A 115 29.57 -39.11 -23.59
C THR A 115 28.95 -37.79 -23.15
N LEU A 116 27.68 -37.78 -22.70
CA LEU A 116 26.94 -36.54 -22.42
C LEU A 116 27.61 -35.73 -21.29
N GLY A 117 27.88 -36.40 -20.16
CA GLY A 117 28.52 -35.78 -19.01
C GLY A 117 29.91 -35.21 -19.32
N MET A 118 30.70 -35.89 -20.16
CA MET A 118 32.01 -35.40 -20.60
C MET A 118 31.88 -34.17 -21.52
N SER A 119 30.89 -34.15 -22.42
CA SER A 119 30.68 -33.05 -23.37
C SER A 119 30.25 -31.73 -22.72
N LEU A 120 29.69 -31.79 -21.51
CA LEU A 120 29.14 -30.66 -20.75
C LEU A 120 30.07 -30.13 -19.64
N GLN A 121 31.27 -30.71 -19.47
CA GLN A 121 32.23 -30.28 -18.44
C GLN A 121 32.62 -28.80 -18.54
N THR A 122 32.60 -28.25 -19.75
CA THR A 122 32.80 -26.81 -19.98
C THR A 122 31.44 -26.13 -20.12
N PRO A 123 31.14 -25.10 -19.31
CA PRO A 123 29.92 -24.30 -19.46
C PRO A 123 29.82 -23.65 -20.85
N ARG A 124 28.61 -23.49 -21.36
CA ARG A 124 28.35 -22.98 -22.72
C ARG A 124 27.24 -21.94 -22.69
N ALA A 125 27.32 -20.94 -23.56
CA ALA A 125 26.20 -20.03 -23.78
C ALA A 125 25.10 -20.72 -24.61
N LEU A 126 23.85 -20.59 -24.19
CA LEU A 126 22.67 -21.10 -24.89
C LEU A 126 22.40 -20.29 -26.16
N GLY A 127 21.92 -20.96 -27.21
CA GLY A 127 21.46 -20.28 -28.42
C GLY A 127 20.21 -19.43 -28.17
N ALA A 128 19.96 -18.47 -29.06
CA ALA A 128 18.77 -17.62 -28.99
C ALA A 128 17.47 -18.47 -29.03
N GLY A 129 16.61 -18.33 -28.01
CA GLY A 129 15.36 -19.08 -27.89
C GLY A 129 15.49 -20.47 -27.26
N ASP A 130 16.70 -20.95 -26.91
CA ASP A 130 16.89 -22.26 -26.30
C ASP A 130 16.66 -22.27 -24.78
N ALA A 131 16.86 -21.13 -24.10
CA ALA A 131 16.52 -20.97 -22.70
C ALA A 131 15.00 -21.07 -22.48
N GLU A 132 14.22 -20.48 -23.37
CA GLU A 132 12.75 -20.48 -23.33
C GLU A 132 12.17 -21.90 -23.48
N LYS A 133 12.85 -22.78 -24.23
CA LYS A 133 12.47 -24.21 -24.32
C LYS A 133 12.64 -24.93 -22.99
N ILE A 134 13.69 -24.60 -22.24
CA ILE A 134 13.92 -25.17 -20.90
C ILE A 134 12.85 -24.65 -19.95
N LEU A 135 12.54 -23.35 -20.00
CA LEU A 135 11.53 -22.73 -19.14
C LEU A 135 10.11 -23.29 -19.41
N ALA A 136 9.79 -23.58 -20.67
CA ALA A 136 8.52 -24.19 -21.04
C ALA A 136 8.30 -25.58 -20.41
N MET A 137 9.37 -26.35 -20.14
CA MET A 137 9.28 -27.65 -19.46
C MET A 137 9.00 -27.53 -17.95
N ILE A 138 9.32 -26.38 -17.35
CA ILE A 138 9.07 -26.13 -15.92
C ILE A 138 7.58 -25.80 -15.70
N GLY A 139 6.94 -25.17 -16.70
CA GLY A 139 5.53 -24.76 -16.65
C GLY A 139 4.50 -25.88 -16.93
N GLY A 140 4.93 -27.13 -17.15
CA GLY A 140 4.01 -28.23 -17.46
C GLY A 140 4.51 -29.60 -17.01
N GLY A 141 4.05 -30.08 -15.84
CA GLY A 141 4.21 -31.50 -15.48
C GLY A 141 4.10 -31.82 -13.99
N GLY A 142 2.88 -32.13 -13.53
CA GLY A 142 2.64 -32.97 -12.35
C GLY A 142 1.60 -34.02 -12.69
N SER A 143 2.00 -35.29 -12.87
CA SER A 143 1.13 -36.47 -12.69
C SER A 143 1.94 -37.78 -12.75
N THR A 144 2.13 -38.43 -11.61
CA THR A 144 2.09 -39.90 -11.46
C THR A 144 0.63 -40.35 -11.70
N GLU A 145 0.23 -41.53 -12.18
CA GLU A 145 0.78 -42.88 -12.14
C GLU A 145 -0.02 -43.81 -13.11
N SER A 146 0.50 -45.03 -13.32
CA SER A 146 -0.22 -46.26 -13.69
C SER A 146 -0.48 -46.64 -15.16
N LYS A 147 -0.08 -47.89 -15.44
CA LYS A 147 -0.22 -48.66 -16.69
C LYS A 147 -1.64 -49.23 -16.83
N ARG A 148 -2.25 -49.14 -18.01
CA ARG A 148 -2.69 -50.31 -18.82
C ARG A 148 -3.34 -49.92 -20.16
N ALA A 149 -2.76 -50.51 -21.20
CA ALA A 149 -3.41 -51.18 -22.33
C ALA A 149 -4.37 -50.42 -23.28
N ALA A 150 -3.80 -50.10 -24.45
CA ALA A 150 -4.21 -50.61 -25.77
C ALA A 150 -5.44 -50.07 -26.51
N SER A 151 -5.18 -49.76 -27.79
CA SER A 151 -6.09 -49.72 -28.95
C SER A 151 -7.00 -48.49 -29.03
N THR A 152 -7.32 -47.88 -30.17
CA THR A 152 -6.90 -48.01 -31.57
C THR A 152 -7.34 -46.71 -32.26
N THR A 153 -6.57 -46.29 -33.27
CA THR A 153 -6.97 -45.55 -34.49
C THR A 153 -8.29 -44.76 -34.51
N GLY A 154 -8.20 -43.47 -34.83
CA GLY A 154 -9.36 -42.70 -35.26
C GLY A 154 -9.04 -41.24 -35.56
N ALA A 155 -8.40 -40.98 -36.69
CA ALA A 155 -8.32 -39.63 -37.22
C ALA A 155 -9.73 -39.14 -37.59
N SER A 156 -10.19 -38.01 -37.02
CA SER A 156 -11.04 -37.03 -37.71
C SER A 156 -11.24 -35.76 -36.88
N LYS A 157 -10.77 -34.64 -37.45
CA LYS A 157 -11.34 -33.28 -37.40
C LYS A 157 -11.91 -32.82 -36.06
N VAL A 158 -11.10 -32.07 -35.30
CA VAL A 158 -11.62 -31.01 -34.43
C VAL A 158 -11.22 -29.66 -35.03
N SER A 159 -12.25 -28.84 -35.13
CA SER A 159 -12.40 -27.57 -35.81
C SER A 159 -11.45 -26.46 -35.35
N ALA A 160 -11.11 -25.59 -36.30
CA ALA A 160 -10.53 -24.26 -36.16
C ALA A 160 -11.38 -23.24 -35.36
N ALA A 161 -12.10 -23.68 -34.32
CA ALA A 161 -12.96 -22.86 -33.46
C ALA A 161 -12.28 -22.42 -32.15
N GLY A 162 -11.24 -23.13 -31.69
CA GLY A 162 -10.49 -22.79 -30.46
C GLY A 162 -9.50 -21.63 -30.59
N ALA A 163 -9.11 -21.24 -31.81
CA ALA A 163 -8.16 -20.15 -32.06
C ALA A 163 -8.82 -18.80 -32.41
N LYS A 164 -10.17 -18.75 -32.48
CA LYS A 164 -10.93 -17.52 -32.80
C LYS A 164 -11.52 -16.80 -31.58
N ILE A 165 -11.35 -17.35 -30.37
CA ILE A 165 -11.98 -16.83 -29.14
C ILE A 165 -11.05 -15.93 -28.31
N THR A 166 -9.72 -15.99 -28.49
CA THR A 166 -8.76 -15.14 -27.74
C THR A 166 -8.77 -13.67 -28.19
N ALA A 167 -8.73 -13.40 -29.50
CA ALA A 167 -8.73 -12.02 -30.01
C ALA A 167 -10.07 -11.29 -29.79
N ARG A 168 -11.19 -12.02 -29.81
CA ARG A 168 -12.53 -11.44 -29.55
C ARG A 168 -12.73 -11.13 -28.07
N SER A 169 -12.17 -11.95 -27.17
CA SER A 169 -12.14 -11.69 -25.73
C SER A 169 -11.25 -10.48 -25.41
N GLN A 170 -10.04 -10.41 -25.97
CA GLN A 170 -9.13 -9.26 -25.82
C GLN A 170 -9.75 -7.94 -26.32
N ASN A 171 -10.45 -7.96 -27.46
CA ASN A 171 -11.15 -6.77 -27.97
C ASN A 171 -12.33 -6.36 -27.09
N ARG A 172 -12.99 -7.28 -26.37
CA ARG A 172 -14.05 -6.96 -25.40
C ARG A 172 -13.47 -6.34 -24.13
N VAL A 173 -12.36 -6.88 -23.60
CA VAL A 173 -11.64 -6.28 -22.47
C VAL A 173 -11.18 -4.87 -22.80
N ALA A 174 -10.58 -4.66 -23.98
CA ALA A 174 -10.13 -3.33 -24.41
C ALA A 174 -11.29 -2.32 -24.54
N ALA A 175 -12.43 -2.75 -25.10
CA ALA A 175 -13.62 -1.90 -25.17
C ALA A 175 -14.18 -1.57 -23.78
N LEU A 176 -14.16 -2.54 -22.86
CA LEU A 176 -14.62 -2.36 -21.49
C LEU A 176 -13.71 -1.43 -20.68
N LEU A 177 -12.39 -1.57 -20.84
CA LEU A 177 -11.41 -0.65 -20.24
C LEU A 177 -11.58 0.77 -20.78
N SER A 178 -11.94 0.95 -22.06
CA SER A 178 -12.30 2.26 -22.59
C SER A 178 -13.56 2.82 -21.93
N ALA A 179 -14.61 2.01 -21.75
CA ALA A 179 -15.83 2.45 -21.08
C ALA A 179 -15.58 2.83 -19.60
N ILE A 180 -14.78 2.03 -18.89
CA ILE A 180 -14.36 2.31 -17.51
C ILE A 180 -13.49 3.58 -17.45
N ARG A 181 -12.68 3.87 -18.46
CA ARG A 181 -11.92 5.12 -18.50
C ARG A 181 -12.82 6.34 -18.64
N ASP A 182 -13.89 6.23 -19.43
CA ASP A 182 -14.86 7.31 -19.61
C ASP A 182 -15.72 7.50 -18.34
N GLU A 183 -16.02 6.41 -17.63
CA GLU A 183 -16.74 6.41 -16.35
C GLU A 183 -15.97 5.61 -15.25
N PRO A 184 -14.94 6.18 -14.62
CA PRO A 184 -14.05 5.47 -13.67
C PRO A 184 -14.71 4.83 -12.45
N ASP A 185 -15.85 5.37 -12.04
CA ASP A 185 -16.64 4.89 -10.89
C ASP A 185 -17.70 3.84 -11.27
N ASP A 186 -17.83 3.49 -12.55
CA ASP A 186 -18.89 2.58 -13.03
C ASP A 186 -18.68 1.15 -12.50
N ALA A 187 -19.44 0.82 -11.45
CA ALA A 187 -19.43 -0.50 -10.84
C ALA A 187 -19.91 -1.60 -11.82
N PRO A 188 -20.99 -1.42 -12.62
CA PRO A 188 -21.44 -2.42 -13.59
C PRO A 188 -20.36 -2.91 -14.57
N ASN A 189 -19.64 -2.02 -15.25
CA ASN A 189 -18.58 -2.41 -16.17
C ASN A 189 -17.42 -3.10 -15.45
N ARG A 190 -17.13 -2.71 -14.22
CA ARG A 190 -16.12 -3.40 -13.39
C ARG A 190 -16.58 -4.79 -12.95
N GLN A 191 -17.86 -5.01 -12.71
CA GLN A 191 -18.40 -6.37 -12.47
C GLN A 191 -18.24 -7.24 -13.71
N VAL A 192 -18.60 -6.73 -14.89
CA VAL A 192 -18.40 -7.44 -16.16
C VAL A 192 -16.91 -7.72 -16.42
N LEU A 193 -16.02 -6.81 -16.01
CA LEU A 193 -14.57 -7.01 -16.13
C LEU A 193 -14.09 -8.13 -15.20
N ALA A 194 -14.59 -8.16 -13.96
CA ALA A 194 -14.31 -9.23 -13.02
C ALA A 194 -14.80 -10.59 -13.55
N ASP A 195 -16.01 -10.66 -14.13
CA ASP A 195 -16.53 -11.88 -14.75
C ASP A 195 -15.61 -12.38 -15.89
N GLN A 196 -15.10 -11.46 -16.71
CA GLN A 196 -14.17 -11.82 -17.79
C GLN A 196 -12.83 -12.36 -17.28
N TYR A 197 -12.29 -11.82 -16.19
CA TYR A 197 -11.08 -12.37 -15.55
C TYR A 197 -11.34 -13.75 -14.94
N GLU A 198 -12.51 -13.94 -14.35
CA GLU A 198 -12.94 -15.23 -13.83
C GLU A 198 -13.10 -16.30 -14.92
N ASP A 199 -13.71 -15.94 -16.06
CA ASP A 199 -13.88 -16.83 -17.22
C ASP A 199 -12.55 -17.35 -17.78
N VAL A 200 -11.47 -16.57 -17.68
CA VAL A 200 -10.13 -16.96 -18.13
C VAL A 200 -9.26 -17.56 -17.00
N GLY A 201 -9.84 -17.75 -15.82
CA GLY A 201 -9.21 -18.39 -14.66
C GLY A 201 -8.42 -17.48 -13.73
N ASP A 202 -8.43 -16.16 -13.94
CA ASP A 202 -7.81 -15.16 -13.05
C ASP A 202 -8.79 -14.75 -11.92
N LEU A 203 -9.05 -15.73 -11.03
CA LEU A 203 -10.01 -15.60 -9.94
C LEU A 203 -9.61 -14.50 -8.94
N ASP A 204 -8.31 -14.30 -8.72
CA ASP A 204 -7.80 -13.36 -7.73
C ASP A 204 -7.94 -11.92 -8.21
N ARG A 205 -7.73 -11.65 -9.50
CA ARG A 205 -8.01 -10.33 -10.08
C ARG A 205 -9.50 -10.02 -10.09
N ALA A 206 -10.34 -11.00 -10.45
CA ALA A 206 -11.78 -10.85 -10.38
C ALA A 206 -12.25 -10.54 -8.95
N ARG A 207 -11.73 -11.28 -7.96
CA ARG A 207 -12.01 -11.05 -6.54
C ARG A 207 -11.53 -9.68 -6.08
N PHE A 208 -10.34 -9.26 -6.47
CA PHE A 208 -9.78 -7.95 -6.12
C PHE A 208 -10.64 -6.80 -6.66
N ILE A 209 -11.07 -6.88 -7.92
CA ILE A 209 -11.98 -5.89 -8.52
C ILE A 209 -13.29 -5.82 -7.72
N ARG A 210 -13.93 -6.96 -7.45
CA ARG A 210 -15.19 -6.99 -6.70
C ARG A 210 -15.03 -6.47 -5.28
N SER A 211 -13.93 -6.80 -4.60
CA SER A 211 -13.63 -6.29 -3.25
C SER A 211 -13.51 -4.78 -3.24
N GLN A 212 -12.68 -4.20 -4.11
CA GLN A 212 -12.48 -2.75 -4.13
C GLN A 212 -13.72 -1.99 -4.60
N VAL A 213 -14.53 -2.56 -5.52
CA VAL A 213 -15.83 -1.98 -5.90
C VAL A 213 -16.77 -1.97 -4.70
N ALA A 214 -16.91 -3.10 -3.98
CA ALA A 214 -17.77 -3.17 -2.81
C ALA A 214 -17.30 -2.25 -1.68
N ARG A 215 -15.98 -2.16 -1.44
CA ARG A 215 -15.41 -1.30 -0.39
C ARG A 215 -15.57 0.18 -0.69
N ALA A 216 -15.55 0.57 -1.97
CA ALA A 216 -15.76 1.97 -2.37
C ALA A 216 -17.17 2.51 -2.02
N GLU A 217 -18.14 1.62 -1.79
CA GLU A 217 -19.51 1.97 -1.36
C GLU A 217 -19.66 1.98 0.18
N LEU A 218 -18.62 1.57 0.93
CA LEU A 218 -18.65 1.55 2.38
C LEU A 218 -18.12 2.86 2.97
N PRO A 219 -18.71 3.35 4.08
CA PRO A 219 -18.06 4.35 4.90
C PRO A 219 -16.69 3.86 5.38
N ARG A 220 -15.72 4.76 5.48
CA ARG A 220 -14.33 4.43 5.90
C ARG A 220 -14.25 3.73 7.26
N TRP A 221 -15.23 3.97 8.13
CA TRP A 221 -15.32 3.37 9.46
C TRP A 221 -16.16 2.09 9.51
N ASP A 222 -16.63 1.55 8.38
CA ASP A 222 -17.34 0.27 8.36
C ASP A 222 -16.38 -0.88 8.75
N PRO A 223 -16.71 -1.72 9.74
CA PRO A 223 -15.83 -2.79 10.20
C PRO A 223 -15.53 -3.82 9.10
N ARG A 224 -16.40 -3.98 8.09
CA ARG A 224 -16.12 -4.89 6.96
C ARG A 224 -14.89 -4.46 6.17
N ALA A 225 -14.58 -3.17 6.14
CA ALA A 225 -13.44 -2.63 5.41
C ALA A 225 -12.11 -3.23 5.90
N VAL A 226 -11.97 -3.52 7.21
CA VAL A 226 -10.74 -4.08 7.78
C VAL A 226 -10.40 -5.42 7.10
N ALA A 227 -11.34 -6.36 7.09
CA ALA A 227 -11.11 -7.67 6.48
C ALA A 227 -10.88 -7.57 4.97
N MET A 228 -11.64 -6.71 4.28
CA MET A 228 -11.50 -6.50 2.83
C MET A 228 -10.12 -5.93 2.47
N GLU A 229 -9.61 -4.96 3.22
CA GLU A 229 -8.28 -4.38 2.98
C GLU A 229 -7.15 -5.37 3.24
N LEU A 230 -7.28 -6.23 4.25
CA LEU A 230 -6.29 -7.30 4.48
C LEU A 230 -6.28 -8.31 3.34
N ASP A 231 -7.46 -8.70 2.85
CA ASP A 231 -7.59 -9.62 1.72
C ASP A 231 -7.07 -9.01 0.41
N GLU A 232 -7.33 -7.72 0.19
CA GLU A 232 -6.80 -6.96 -0.94
C GLU A 232 -5.26 -6.88 -0.89
N ARG A 233 -4.69 -6.59 0.28
CA ARG A 233 -3.23 -6.58 0.49
C ARG A 233 -2.61 -7.95 0.22
N ALA A 234 -3.27 -9.03 0.63
CA ALA A 234 -2.80 -10.38 0.37
C ALA A 234 -2.73 -10.67 -1.14
N ILE A 235 -3.78 -10.31 -1.89
CA ILE A 235 -3.80 -10.44 -3.34
C ILE A 235 -2.69 -9.59 -3.98
N LEU A 236 -2.54 -8.33 -3.57
CA LEU A 236 -1.51 -7.45 -4.16
C LEU A 236 -0.09 -7.93 -3.89
N ARG A 237 0.19 -8.46 -2.69
CA ARG A 237 1.50 -9.04 -2.37
C ARG A 237 1.90 -10.11 -3.39
N ASP A 238 0.95 -10.94 -3.81
CA ASP A 238 1.23 -12.10 -4.67
C ASP A 238 1.12 -11.76 -6.17
N HIS A 239 0.34 -10.74 -6.55
CA HIS A 239 -0.03 -10.48 -7.95
C HIS A 239 0.37 -9.11 -8.50
N GLU A 240 0.63 -8.09 -7.68
CA GLU A 240 0.81 -6.71 -8.14
C GLU A 240 1.95 -6.57 -9.16
N ALA A 241 3.08 -7.25 -8.92
CA ALA A 241 4.23 -7.21 -9.82
C ALA A 241 3.90 -7.81 -11.20
N ALA A 242 3.14 -8.91 -11.23
CA ALA A 242 2.71 -9.56 -12.47
C ALA A 242 1.70 -8.69 -13.24
N TRP A 243 0.68 -8.17 -12.55
CA TRP A 243 -0.31 -7.28 -13.17
C TRP A 243 0.33 -5.97 -13.69
N ARG A 244 1.32 -5.43 -12.98
CA ARG A 244 2.09 -4.27 -13.46
C ARG A 244 2.89 -4.60 -14.71
N ALA A 245 3.48 -5.80 -14.80
CA ALA A 245 4.28 -6.23 -15.95
C ALA A 245 3.46 -6.41 -17.24
N GLU A 246 2.12 -6.50 -17.14
CA GLU A 246 1.22 -6.48 -18.30
C GLU A 246 1.08 -5.09 -18.94
N LEU A 247 1.40 -4.03 -18.19
CA LEU A 247 1.29 -2.65 -18.66
C LEU A 247 2.53 -2.22 -19.45
N PRO A 248 2.41 -1.21 -20.33
CA PRO A 248 3.56 -0.67 -21.05
C PRO A 248 4.66 -0.22 -20.09
N SER A 249 5.89 -0.70 -20.28
CA SER A 249 7.05 -0.16 -19.58
C SER A 249 7.42 1.21 -20.16
N LEU A 250 7.40 2.24 -19.32
CA LEU A 250 7.60 3.64 -19.70
C LEU A 250 8.72 4.24 -18.84
N ASP A 251 9.83 4.62 -19.49
CA ASP A 251 11.00 5.15 -18.79
C ASP A 251 10.66 6.37 -17.92
N GLY A 252 10.99 6.31 -16.63
CA GLY A 252 10.74 7.39 -15.66
C GLY A 252 9.28 7.54 -15.22
N VAL A 253 8.43 6.54 -15.50
CA VAL A 253 7.03 6.48 -15.10
C VAL A 253 6.74 5.19 -14.35
N ARG A 254 6.00 5.27 -13.25
CA ARG A 254 5.54 4.10 -12.48
C ARG A 254 4.02 4.09 -12.37
N TYR A 255 3.43 2.90 -12.56
CA TYR A 255 2.03 2.66 -12.20
C TYR A 255 1.95 2.35 -10.70
N GLU A 256 1.17 3.16 -10.02
CA GLU A 256 0.97 3.13 -8.57
C GLU A 256 -0.54 3.18 -8.29
N GLY A 257 -0.96 2.79 -7.09
CA GLY A 257 -2.35 2.94 -6.62
C GLY A 257 -3.40 2.14 -7.40
N PHE A 258 -4.23 1.40 -6.67
CA PHE A 258 -5.40 0.75 -7.27
C PHE A 258 -6.69 1.49 -6.89
N GLU A 259 -7.55 1.70 -7.88
CA GLU A 259 -8.92 2.14 -7.67
C GLU A 259 -9.88 1.14 -8.32
N ARG A 260 -10.75 0.56 -7.47
CA ARG A 260 -11.79 -0.40 -7.87
C ARG A 260 -11.24 -1.54 -8.74
N GLY A 261 -10.03 -2.00 -8.44
CA GLY A 261 -9.39 -3.16 -9.05
C GLY A 261 -8.41 -2.91 -10.19
N LEU A 262 -8.16 -1.65 -10.58
CA LEU A 262 -7.25 -1.30 -11.67
C LEU A 262 -6.22 -0.27 -11.22
N PHE A 263 -5.04 -0.28 -11.83
CA PHE A 263 -4.06 0.79 -11.64
C PHE A 263 -4.69 2.13 -12.07
N ALA A 264 -4.62 3.11 -11.18
CA ALA A 264 -5.28 4.39 -11.34
C ALA A 264 -4.34 5.58 -11.25
N TRP A 265 -3.11 5.39 -10.76
CA TRP A 265 -2.14 6.45 -10.59
C TRP A 265 -0.87 6.24 -11.41
N LEU A 266 -0.32 7.35 -11.90
CA LEU A 266 1.01 7.41 -12.49
C LEU A 266 1.90 8.33 -11.67
N ALA A 267 3.08 7.84 -11.29
CA ALA A 267 4.15 8.65 -10.74
C ALA A 267 5.19 8.96 -11.82
N PHE A 268 5.42 10.25 -12.06
CA PHE A 268 6.42 10.75 -13.00
C PHE A 268 7.61 11.32 -12.23
N ASP A 269 8.81 10.82 -12.54
CA ASP A 269 10.04 11.35 -11.95
C ASP A 269 10.39 12.75 -12.45
N ASP A 270 9.88 13.12 -13.64
CA ASP A 270 9.99 14.42 -14.30
C ASP A 270 8.66 14.78 -15.01
N ALA A 271 8.06 15.92 -14.68
CA ALA A 271 6.82 16.38 -15.30
C ALA A 271 6.89 16.55 -16.84
N ALA A 272 8.08 16.73 -17.42
CA ALA A 272 8.25 16.78 -18.88
C ALA A 272 7.87 15.47 -19.59
N LEU A 273 7.89 14.35 -18.87
CA LEU A 273 7.54 13.03 -19.39
C LEU A 273 6.02 12.84 -19.58
N ILE A 274 5.19 13.67 -18.95
CA ILE A 274 3.72 13.54 -19.03
C ILE A 274 3.27 13.64 -20.49
N ALA A 275 3.67 14.69 -21.20
CA ALA A 275 3.29 14.88 -22.60
C ALA A 275 3.76 13.75 -23.53
N LYS A 276 4.78 12.98 -23.13
CA LYS A 276 5.32 11.87 -23.91
C LYS A 276 4.58 10.55 -23.64
N HIS A 277 4.09 10.36 -22.41
CA HIS A 277 3.71 9.03 -21.91
C HIS A 277 2.25 8.90 -21.46
N ILE A 278 1.56 10.02 -21.18
CA ILE A 278 0.22 9.99 -20.60
C ILE A 278 -0.80 9.26 -21.49
N GLU A 279 -0.84 9.56 -22.79
CA GLU A 279 -1.79 8.93 -23.74
C GLU A 279 -1.58 7.42 -23.85
N THR A 280 -0.31 6.98 -23.88
CA THR A 280 0.03 5.56 -23.93
C THR A 280 -0.42 4.85 -22.67
N ALA A 281 -0.21 5.46 -21.50
CA ALA A 281 -0.62 4.89 -20.22
C ALA A 281 -2.16 4.85 -20.07
N MET A 282 -2.85 5.92 -20.46
CA MET A 282 -4.31 6.02 -20.42
C MET A 282 -5.02 5.13 -21.45
N THR A 283 -4.30 4.68 -22.49
CA THR A 283 -4.80 3.63 -23.38
C THR A 283 -4.76 2.25 -22.73
N ALA A 284 -3.82 2.02 -21.80
CA ALA A 284 -3.66 0.75 -21.12
C ALA A 284 -4.50 0.60 -19.85
N CYS A 285 -4.78 1.69 -19.14
CA CYS A 285 -5.51 1.68 -17.87
C CYS A 285 -6.35 2.97 -17.67
N PRO A 286 -7.45 2.93 -16.90
CA PRO A 286 -8.25 4.10 -16.58
C PRO A 286 -7.55 4.95 -15.50
N ILE A 287 -6.49 5.66 -15.89
CA ILE A 287 -5.73 6.53 -15.00
C ILE A 287 -6.59 7.73 -14.60
N THR A 288 -6.81 7.89 -13.30
CA THR A 288 -7.54 9.01 -12.69
C THR A 288 -6.61 9.97 -11.97
N GLY A 289 -5.40 9.56 -11.61
CA GLY A 289 -4.45 10.34 -10.83
C GLY A 289 -3.04 10.41 -11.41
N VAL A 290 -2.40 11.57 -11.25
CA VAL A 290 -0.99 11.78 -11.60
C VAL A 290 -0.27 12.40 -10.41
N ARG A 291 0.86 11.80 -10.03
CA ARG A 291 1.88 12.40 -9.17
C ARG A 291 3.06 12.81 -10.03
N MET A 292 3.47 14.06 -9.93
CA MET A 292 4.63 14.56 -10.67
C MET A 292 5.56 15.37 -9.78
N ARG A 293 6.86 15.19 -10.00
CA ARG A 293 7.88 16.08 -9.44
C ARG A 293 8.07 17.28 -10.36
N TRP A 294 7.97 18.48 -9.81
CA TRP A 294 8.20 19.73 -10.54
C TRP A 294 9.67 19.84 -11.02
N PRO A 295 9.93 20.36 -12.23
CA PRO A 295 11.29 20.47 -12.75
C PRO A 295 12.16 21.46 -11.97
N ARG A 296 13.41 21.07 -11.65
CA ARG A 296 14.37 21.93 -10.92
C ARG A 296 14.94 23.12 -11.71
N ARG A 297 14.77 23.17 -13.04
CA ARG A 297 15.48 24.11 -13.95
C ARG A 297 14.57 25.05 -14.73
N GLY A 298 13.42 25.44 -14.18
CA GLY A 298 12.46 26.36 -14.84
C GLY A 298 11.89 25.81 -16.16
N ALA A 299 11.97 24.50 -16.38
CA ALA A 299 11.32 23.85 -17.50
C ALA A 299 9.80 23.91 -17.28
N ARG A 300 9.06 24.24 -18.34
CA ARG A 300 7.61 24.44 -18.33
C ARG A 300 6.97 23.31 -19.15
N PRO A 301 6.68 22.15 -18.54
CA PRO A 301 6.25 20.96 -19.26
C PRO A 301 4.88 21.23 -19.87
N LYS A 302 4.64 21.09 -21.18
CA LYS A 302 3.30 21.37 -21.72
C LYS A 302 2.26 20.37 -21.17
N LEU A 303 1.40 20.82 -20.26
CA LEU A 303 0.30 20.04 -19.71
C LEU A 303 -0.99 20.50 -20.40
N GLY A 304 -1.51 19.69 -21.32
CA GLY A 304 -2.81 19.92 -21.93
C GLY A 304 -3.95 19.54 -20.99
N ALA A 305 -5.19 19.73 -21.43
CA ALA A 305 -6.32 19.07 -20.79
C ALA A 305 -6.17 17.55 -21.00
N ILE A 306 -6.29 16.79 -19.92
CA ILE A 306 -6.15 15.33 -19.95
C ILE A 306 -7.51 14.76 -19.53
N GLU A 307 -8.30 14.34 -20.51
CA GLU A 307 -9.64 13.79 -20.26
C GLU A 307 -9.56 12.57 -19.35
N GLY A 308 -10.44 12.50 -18.34
CA GLY A 308 -10.42 11.44 -17.32
C GLY A 308 -9.46 11.67 -16.15
N LEU A 309 -8.49 12.59 -16.24
CA LEU A 309 -7.62 12.93 -15.12
C LEU A 309 -8.38 13.76 -14.08
N ARG A 310 -8.52 13.20 -12.88
CA ARG A 310 -9.24 13.79 -11.73
C ARG A 310 -8.30 14.32 -10.66
N SER A 311 -7.13 13.73 -10.49
CA SER A 311 -6.25 14.06 -9.36
C SER A 311 -4.85 14.39 -9.81
N LEU A 312 -4.32 15.52 -9.33
CA LEU A 312 -2.97 15.99 -9.61
C LEU A 312 -2.24 16.30 -8.30
N VAL A 313 -1.17 15.54 -8.05
CA VAL A 313 -0.23 15.80 -6.96
C VAL A 313 1.05 16.34 -7.57
N VAL A 314 1.42 17.56 -7.18
CA VAL A 314 2.66 18.20 -7.60
C VAL A 314 3.58 18.31 -6.40
N SER A 315 4.77 17.73 -6.50
CA SER A 315 5.78 17.79 -5.43
C SER A 315 7.09 18.39 -5.93
N GLY A 316 7.95 18.73 -4.98
CA GLY A 316 9.23 19.37 -5.27
C GLY A 316 9.12 20.88 -5.17
N THR A 317 10.28 21.52 -5.21
CA THR A 317 10.41 22.92 -4.84
C THR A 317 9.85 23.79 -5.98
N LEU A 318 8.54 24.04 -5.93
CA LEU A 318 7.81 25.03 -6.72
C LEU A 318 8.22 26.43 -6.25
N LEU A 319 9.48 26.80 -6.50
CA LEU A 319 10.18 27.87 -5.77
C LEU A 319 9.88 29.28 -6.25
N GLN A 320 9.13 29.48 -7.34
CA GLN A 320 8.97 30.81 -7.93
C GLN A 320 7.57 31.02 -8.53
N LYS A 321 6.98 32.19 -8.27
CA LYS A 321 5.72 32.71 -8.83
C LYS A 321 5.52 32.41 -10.32
N ALA A 322 6.60 32.46 -11.11
CA ALA A 322 6.55 32.22 -12.55
C ALA A 322 6.20 30.76 -12.92
N ASP A 323 6.56 29.79 -12.08
CA ASP A 323 6.28 28.38 -12.30
C ASP A 323 4.83 28.04 -11.98
N LEU A 324 4.32 28.56 -10.86
CA LEU A 324 2.91 28.41 -10.51
C LEU A 324 2.00 29.16 -11.48
N GLY A 325 2.41 30.34 -11.96
CA GLY A 325 1.70 31.05 -13.04
C GLY A 325 1.69 30.30 -14.35
N TRP A 326 2.63 29.39 -14.57
CA TRP A 326 2.58 28.48 -15.71
C TRP A 326 1.55 27.35 -15.47
N LEU A 327 1.55 26.73 -14.28
CA LEU A 327 0.54 25.71 -13.92
C LEU A 327 -0.88 26.30 -13.91
N ALA A 328 -1.08 27.50 -13.37
CA ALA A 328 -2.38 28.20 -13.32
C ALA A 328 -2.98 28.42 -14.71
N LYS A 329 -2.12 28.62 -15.73
CA LYS A 329 -2.55 28.78 -17.14
C LYS A 329 -2.69 27.45 -17.88
N SER A 330 -2.34 26.35 -17.23
CA SER A 330 -2.37 25.03 -17.83
C SER A 330 -3.80 24.50 -17.94
N PRO A 331 -4.25 24.07 -19.14
CA PRO A 331 -5.56 23.45 -19.31
C PRO A 331 -5.74 22.15 -18.52
N VAL A 332 -4.68 21.53 -17.99
CA VAL A 332 -4.80 20.33 -17.14
C VAL A 332 -5.70 20.58 -15.93
N LEU A 333 -5.68 21.79 -15.36
CA LEU A 333 -6.51 22.14 -14.22
C LEU A 333 -8.01 22.13 -14.54
N SER A 334 -8.38 22.16 -15.83
CA SER A 334 -9.79 22.15 -16.25
C SER A 334 -10.45 20.77 -16.14
N THR A 335 -9.65 19.70 -16.01
CA THR A 335 -10.14 18.32 -15.84
C THR A 335 -10.07 17.86 -14.39
N VAL A 336 -9.10 18.39 -13.64
CA VAL A 336 -8.78 18.01 -12.26
C VAL A 336 -9.88 18.42 -11.28
N GLU A 337 -10.26 17.48 -10.42
CA GLU A 337 -11.12 17.65 -9.26
C GLU A 337 -10.31 17.74 -7.96
N GLU A 338 -9.07 17.24 -7.94
CA GLU A 338 -8.21 17.24 -6.75
C GLU A 338 -6.82 17.76 -7.05
N LEU A 339 -6.44 18.84 -6.38
CA LEU A 339 -5.10 19.42 -6.49
C LEU A 339 -4.40 19.39 -5.14
N THR A 340 -3.25 18.71 -5.09
CA THR A 340 -2.32 18.77 -3.96
C THR A 340 -1.00 19.38 -4.42
N LEU A 341 -0.57 20.45 -3.76
CA LEU A 341 0.74 21.08 -3.98
C LEU A 341 1.64 20.80 -2.76
N GLU A 342 2.43 19.73 -2.83
CA GLU A 342 3.30 19.28 -1.74
C GLU A 342 4.63 20.04 -1.75
N ASN A 343 5.15 20.36 -0.56
CA ASN A 343 6.50 20.91 -0.37
C ASN A 343 6.80 22.13 -1.27
N SER A 344 5.78 22.99 -1.41
CA SER A 344 5.79 24.10 -2.35
C SER A 344 6.15 25.44 -1.70
N ARG A 345 6.24 25.51 -0.35
CA ARG A 345 6.43 26.76 0.42
C ARG A 345 5.60 27.92 -0.15
N LEU A 346 4.35 27.61 -0.46
CA LEU A 346 3.43 28.49 -1.19
C LEU A 346 3.12 29.73 -0.33
N ASP A 347 3.45 30.92 -0.81
CA ASP A 347 3.10 32.20 -0.19
C ASP A 347 1.81 32.80 -0.81
N ASP A 348 1.35 33.93 -0.26
CA ASP A 348 0.10 34.59 -0.67
C ASP A 348 0.13 35.05 -2.13
N GLU A 349 1.28 35.54 -2.60
CA GLU A 349 1.45 35.97 -3.99
C GLU A 349 1.35 34.79 -4.96
N ALA A 350 1.95 33.66 -4.62
CA ALA A 350 1.86 32.44 -5.39
C ALA A 350 0.40 31.92 -5.40
N LEU A 351 -0.26 31.87 -4.24
CA LEU A 351 -1.67 31.50 -4.16
C LEU A 351 -2.55 32.40 -5.03
N SER A 352 -2.36 33.71 -4.99
CA SER A 352 -3.08 34.67 -5.84
C SER A 352 -3.02 34.29 -7.32
N VAL A 353 -1.82 33.96 -7.80
CA VAL A 353 -1.60 33.56 -9.20
C VAL A 353 -2.31 32.24 -9.54
N LEU A 354 -2.38 31.29 -8.61
CA LEU A 354 -3.15 30.06 -8.80
C LEU A 354 -4.66 30.34 -8.86
N LEU A 355 -5.17 31.17 -7.96
CA LEU A 355 -6.59 31.52 -7.85
C LEU A 355 -7.11 32.31 -9.06
N GLU A 356 -6.23 33.05 -9.76
CA GLU A 356 -6.53 33.68 -11.06
C GLU A 356 -6.71 32.68 -12.22
N SER A 357 -6.46 31.38 -12.00
CA SER A 357 -6.62 30.36 -13.03
C SER A 357 -8.08 30.27 -13.53
N PRO A 358 -8.33 30.35 -14.85
CA PRO A 358 -9.66 30.18 -15.40
C PRO A 358 -10.16 28.73 -15.37
N HIS A 359 -9.36 27.79 -14.85
CA HIS A 359 -9.56 26.36 -14.99
C HIS A 359 -10.01 25.66 -13.70
N LEU A 360 -10.09 26.34 -12.56
CA LEU A 360 -10.41 25.71 -11.26
C LEU A 360 -11.90 25.37 -11.05
N GLY A 361 -12.76 25.59 -12.04
CA GLY A 361 -14.22 25.43 -11.89
C GLY A 361 -14.70 24.01 -11.57
N ARG A 362 -13.86 22.98 -11.76
CA ARG A 362 -14.15 21.59 -11.39
C ARG A 362 -13.58 21.16 -10.04
N LEU A 363 -12.73 21.99 -9.43
CA LEU A 363 -11.98 21.61 -8.24
C LEU A 363 -12.93 21.30 -7.07
N ARG A 364 -12.74 20.13 -6.48
CA ARG A 364 -13.46 19.60 -5.33
C ARG A 364 -12.58 19.52 -4.10
N ARG A 365 -11.28 19.27 -4.26
CA ARG A 365 -10.31 19.19 -3.17
C ARG A 365 -9.09 20.02 -3.49
N LEU A 366 -8.75 20.94 -2.57
CA LEU A 366 -7.52 21.73 -2.64
C LEU A 366 -6.72 21.48 -1.37
N ARG A 367 -5.51 20.92 -1.52
CA ARG A 367 -4.59 20.68 -0.40
C ARG A 367 -3.27 21.39 -0.65
N LEU A 368 -2.87 22.23 0.29
CA LEU A 368 -1.67 23.05 0.23
C LEU A 368 -0.79 22.76 1.46
N PRO A 369 -0.35 21.52 1.69
CA PRO A 369 0.44 21.20 2.87
C PRO A 369 1.80 21.92 2.84
N PHE A 370 2.29 22.31 4.02
CA PHE A 370 3.59 22.95 4.20
C PHE A 370 3.71 24.28 3.43
N HIS A 371 2.68 25.12 3.58
CA HIS A 371 2.60 26.45 2.98
C HIS A 371 3.17 27.57 3.87
N GLN A 372 3.27 28.77 3.32
CA GLN A 372 3.64 30.02 3.99
C GLN A 372 2.54 31.08 3.84
N LEU A 373 1.28 30.65 3.80
CA LEU A 373 0.13 31.54 3.69
C LEU A 373 -0.11 32.33 4.98
N SER A 374 -0.54 33.57 4.81
CA SER A 374 -1.00 34.45 5.88
C SER A 374 -2.52 34.64 5.81
N ASN A 375 -3.04 35.51 6.67
CA ASN A 375 -4.42 36.00 6.57
C ASN A 375 -4.71 36.69 5.22
N ASP A 376 -3.74 37.35 4.60
CA ASP A 376 -3.92 38.01 3.29
C ASP A 376 -4.18 36.95 2.19
N GLY A 377 -3.48 35.82 2.26
CA GLY A 377 -3.72 34.66 1.39
C GLY A 377 -5.13 34.07 1.57
N LEU A 378 -5.61 34.01 2.81
CA LEU A 378 -7.00 33.60 3.09
C LEU A 378 -8.01 34.60 2.55
N GLU A 379 -7.76 35.90 2.70
CA GLU A 379 -8.64 36.93 2.15
C GLU A 379 -8.79 36.75 0.63
N LEU A 380 -7.69 36.54 -0.08
CA LEU A 380 -7.70 36.23 -1.53
C LEU A 380 -8.52 34.97 -1.85
N LEU A 381 -8.37 33.90 -1.06
CA LEU A 381 -9.15 32.69 -1.22
C LEU A 381 -10.65 32.96 -1.06
N THR A 382 -11.05 33.76 -0.06
CA THR A 382 -12.46 34.08 0.19
C THR A 382 -13.10 34.90 -0.93
N GLN A 383 -12.30 35.62 -1.72
CA GLN A 383 -12.75 36.38 -2.89
C GLN A 383 -12.86 35.53 -4.16
N THR A 384 -12.36 34.29 -4.12
CA THR A 384 -12.34 33.38 -5.28
C THR A 384 -13.56 32.47 -5.30
N SER A 385 -14.05 32.18 -6.51
CA SER A 385 -15.17 31.24 -6.71
C SER A 385 -14.69 29.84 -7.06
N LEU A 386 -14.75 28.92 -6.10
CA LEU A 386 -14.51 27.48 -6.23
C LEU A 386 -15.83 26.70 -5.98
N PRO A 387 -16.81 26.74 -6.90
CA PRO A 387 -18.21 26.38 -6.62
C PRO A 387 -18.47 24.91 -6.27
N ARG A 388 -17.48 24.03 -6.50
CA ARG A 388 -17.53 22.58 -6.24
C ARG A 388 -16.62 22.13 -5.10
N LEU A 389 -15.91 23.05 -4.45
CA LEU A 389 -14.99 22.72 -3.38
C LEU A 389 -15.73 22.11 -2.18
N VAL A 390 -15.31 20.93 -1.76
CA VAL A 390 -15.83 20.19 -0.60
C VAL A 390 -14.74 19.90 0.43
N GLU A 391 -13.47 19.99 0.06
CA GLU A 391 -12.33 19.82 0.97
C GLU A 391 -11.29 20.91 0.76
N LEU A 392 -10.87 21.50 1.88
CA LEU A 392 -9.78 22.48 1.95
C LEU A 392 -8.77 22.02 2.99
N GLY A 393 -7.52 21.83 2.57
CA GLY A 393 -6.42 21.47 3.46
C GLY A 393 -5.32 22.53 3.45
N LEU A 394 -5.09 23.12 4.61
CA LEU A 394 -4.12 24.20 4.86
C LEU A 394 -3.17 23.81 5.99
N ALA A 395 -2.70 22.56 6.00
CA ALA A 395 -1.80 22.07 7.02
C ALA A 395 -0.39 22.69 6.86
N VAL A 396 0.24 23.08 7.96
CA VAL A 396 1.65 23.52 8.01
C VAL A 396 2.50 22.53 8.83
N GLU A 397 3.84 22.66 8.78
CA GLU A 397 4.73 21.77 9.53
C GLU A 397 4.49 21.92 11.04
N THR A 398 4.27 20.78 11.72
CA THR A 398 4.16 20.74 13.19
C THR A 398 5.54 20.73 13.86
N MET A 399 5.59 20.96 15.17
CA MET A 399 6.76 21.42 15.92
C MET A 399 8.04 20.57 15.83
N ASP A 400 7.91 19.28 15.52
CA ASP A 400 9.00 18.31 15.73
C ASP A 400 10.16 18.43 14.74
N SER A 401 10.02 19.24 13.69
CA SER A 401 11.06 19.40 12.67
C SER A 401 11.56 20.83 12.52
N ILE A 402 11.97 21.46 13.63
CA ILE A 402 12.65 22.79 13.71
C ILE A 402 11.67 23.89 14.12
N GLY A 403 11.92 24.53 15.27
CA GLY A 403 11.19 25.69 15.76
C GLY A 403 11.27 26.91 14.83
N SER A 404 10.56 26.89 13.70
CA SER A 404 10.61 27.95 12.69
C SER A 404 9.39 28.02 11.75
N GLY A 405 8.28 27.34 12.04
CA GLY A 405 7.03 27.45 11.28
C GLY A 405 6.10 28.55 11.79
N GLY A 406 6.63 29.77 11.95
CA GLY A 406 5.92 30.89 12.57
C GLY A 406 6.90 31.86 13.22
N ARG A 407 7.91 32.30 12.45
CA ARG A 407 8.60 33.54 12.82
C ARG A 407 7.59 34.65 12.58
N ASP A 408 7.20 35.33 13.67
CA ASP A 408 6.65 36.68 13.67
C ASP A 408 5.18 36.89 13.27
N GLY A 409 4.23 36.03 13.69
CA GLY A 409 2.79 36.38 13.68
C GLY A 409 2.11 36.58 12.32
N ASP A 410 2.84 36.35 11.22
CA ASP A 410 2.39 36.55 9.84
C ASP A 410 1.71 35.30 9.23
N GLY A 411 1.45 34.24 10.02
CA GLY A 411 0.77 33.03 9.55
C GLY A 411 -0.77 33.14 9.56
N ILE A 412 -1.46 32.07 9.16
CA ILE A 412 -2.92 31.97 9.34
C ILE A 412 -3.23 31.96 10.85
N ASN A 413 -4.02 32.94 11.29
CA ASN A 413 -4.45 33.07 12.67
C ASN A 413 -5.98 33.19 12.80
N GLY A 414 -6.46 33.46 14.02
CA GLY A 414 -7.89 33.54 14.31
C GLY A 414 -8.68 34.51 13.43
N ASP A 415 -8.10 35.65 13.05
CA ASP A 415 -8.76 36.63 12.18
C ASP A 415 -8.93 36.09 10.75
N GLY A 416 -7.92 35.39 10.24
CA GLY A 416 -8.00 34.70 8.96
C GLY A 416 -9.07 33.61 8.96
N ILE A 417 -9.20 32.86 10.06
CA ILE A 417 -10.27 31.85 10.18
C ILE A 417 -11.65 32.49 10.28
N ILE A 418 -11.80 33.64 10.96
CA ILE A 418 -13.05 34.40 10.96
C ILE A 418 -13.44 34.81 9.53
N ALA A 419 -12.48 35.33 8.75
CA ALA A 419 -12.71 35.68 7.35
C ALA A 419 -13.10 34.45 6.52
N LEU A 420 -12.38 33.34 6.69
CA LEU A 420 -12.72 32.06 6.04
C LEU A 420 -14.13 31.60 6.40
N CYS A 421 -14.55 31.73 7.65
CA CYS A 421 -15.91 31.38 8.10
C CYS A 421 -17.01 32.26 7.50
N ALA A 422 -16.68 33.48 7.05
CA ALA A 422 -17.58 34.37 6.33
C ALA A 422 -17.66 34.05 4.83
N TRP A 423 -16.77 33.20 4.30
CA TRP A 423 -16.80 32.77 2.92
C TRP A 423 -18.03 31.89 2.64
N ASP A 424 -18.89 32.33 1.72
CA ASP A 424 -20.13 31.63 1.38
C ASP A 424 -19.90 30.18 0.91
N GLN A 425 -18.72 29.87 0.38
CA GLN A 425 -18.40 28.52 -0.09
C GLN A 425 -18.11 27.53 1.04
N MET A 426 -17.80 28.01 2.26
CA MET A 426 -17.72 27.15 3.43
C MET A 426 -19.02 26.34 3.64
N ALA A 427 -20.17 26.87 3.20
CA ALA A 427 -21.46 26.18 3.32
C ALA A 427 -21.53 24.85 2.55
N LYS A 428 -20.54 24.56 1.69
CA LYS A 428 -20.39 23.31 0.94
C LYS A 428 -19.21 22.47 1.40
N ILE A 429 -18.29 23.03 2.19
CA ILE A 429 -17.10 22.32 2.64
C ILE A 429 -17.52 21.30 3.70
N GLU A 430 -17.04 20.07 3.53
CA GLU A 430 -17.30 18.92 4.38
C GLU A 430 -16.05 18.53 5.18
N ARG A 431 -14.85 18.82 4.63
CA ARG A 431 -13.57 18.45 5.23
C ARG A 431 -12.63 19.64 5.30
N LEU A 432 -12.14 19.93 6.50
CA LEU A 432 -11.21 21.04 6.75
C LEU A 432 -10.01 20.57 7.55
N ASP A 433 -8.81 20.89 7.06
CA ASP A 433 -7.55 20.62 7.75
C ASP A 433 -6.81 21.95 7.99
N LEU A 434 -6.65 22.32 9.26
CA LEU A 434 -5.97 23.54 9.73
C LEU A 434 -4.75 23.21 10.59
N THR A 435 -4.24 21.98 10.51
CA THR A 435 -3.10 21.50 11.31
C THR A 435 -1.93 22.48 11.28
N GLY A 436 -1.40 22.82 12.46
CA GLY A 436 -0.22 23.65 12.68
C GLY A 436 -0.44 25.17 12.58
N ASN A 437 -1.64 25.65 12.25
CA ASN A 437 -1.91 27.09 12.14
C ASN A 437 -2.28 27.70 13.50
N GLN A 438 -1.95 28.97 13.74
CA GLN A 438 -2.18 29.66 15.01
C GLN A 438 -3.60 30.23 15.13
N ILE A 439 -4.62 29.40 14.93
CA ILE A 439 -6.02 29.86 14.83
C ILE A 439 -6.57 30.37 16.17
N GLY A 440 -6.01 29.91 17.29
CA GLY A 440 -6.41 30.30 18.63
C GLY A 440 -7.85 29.89 19.00
N GLU A 441 -8.25 30.17 20.24
CA GLU A 441 -9.61 29.89 20.71
C GLU A 441 -10.66 30.69 19.93
N THR A 442 -10.37 31.95 19.60
CA THR A 442 -11.28 32.84 18.89
C THR A 442 -11.60 32.31 17.50
N GLY A 443 -10.59 31.89 16.73
CA GLY A 443 -10.78 31.32 15.40
C GLY A 443 -11.54 30.01 15.44
N LEU A 444 -11.21 29.11 16.37
CA LEU A 444 -11.92 27.84 16.53
C LEU A 444 -13.38 28.06 16.98
N THR A 445 -13.63 29.03 17.87
CA THR A 445 -14.99 29.41 18.28
C THR A 445 -15.80 29.91 17.08
N ALA A 446 -15.21 30.77 16.24
CA ALA A 446 -15.86 31.25 15.02
C ALA A 446 -16.22 30.08 14.08
N LEU A 447 -15.29 29.14 13.89
CA LEU A 447 -15.51 27.93 13.08
C LEU A 447 -16.67 27.09 13.59
N LEU A 448 -16.72 26.86 14.91
CA LEU A 448 -17.74 26.02 15.56
C LEU A 448 -19.11 26.70 15.68
N ALA A 449 -19.16 28.03 15.57
CA ALA A 449 -20.39 28.83 15.64
C ALA A 449 -20.94 29.27 14.27
N SER A 450 -20.10 29.35 13.23
CA SER A 450 -20.46 29.97 11.94
C SER A 450 -21.57 29.23 11.19
N PRO A 451 -22.65 29.89 10.74
CA PRO A 451 -23.73 29.24 9.98
C PRO A 451 -23.25 28.62 8.66
N ASN A 452 -22.10 29.06 8.13
CA ASN A 452 -21.52 28.53 6.90
C ASN A 452 -20.72 27.25 7.13
N THR A 453 -20.50 26.77 8.36
CA THR A 453 -19.68 25.57 8.62
C THR A 453 -20.51 24.33 8.96
N LYS A 454 -21.84 24.40 8.75
CA LYS A 454 -22.78 23.34 9.15
C LYS A 454 -22.55 21.99 8.46
N ARG A 455 -21.94 22.00 7.27
CA ARG A 455 -21.65 20.79 6.50
C ARG A 455 -20.32 20.14 6.86
N LEU A 456 -19.49 20.77 7.70
CA LEU A 456 -18.23 20.16 8.13
C LEU A 456 -18.53 18.86 8.90
N THR A 457 -18.05 17.75 8.37
CA THR A 457 -18.10 16.42 8.99
C THR A 457 -16.71 15.95 9.41
N SER A 458 -15.64 16.48 8.81
CA SER A 458 -14.26 16.18 9.18
C SER A 458 -13.49 17.45 9.51
N LEU A 459 -12.91 17.48 10.71
CA LEU A 459 -12.06 18.57 11.17
C LEU A 459 -10.73 18.03 11.69
N ARG A 460 -9.62 18.50 11.13
CA ARG A 460 -8.27 18.31 11.69
C ARG A 460 -7.71 19.65 12.12
N ILE A 461 -7.41 19.75 13.41
CA ILE A 461 -6.94 20.98 14.06
C ILE A 461 -5.81 20.61 15.01
N ARG A 462 -4.79 19.89 14.51
CA ARG A 462 -3.64 19.52 15.33
C ARG A 462 -2.73 20.71 15.57
N SER A 463 -2.20 20.88 16.78
CA SER A 463 -1.24 21.95 17.11
C SER A 463 -1.71 23.35 16.65
N VAL A 464 -2.92 23.78 17.02
CA VAL A 464 -3.52 25.03 16.50
C VAL A 464 -3.53 26.21 17.47
N SER A 465 -2.81 26.06 18.57
CA SER A 465 -2.65 27.12 19.57
C SER A 465 -1.53 28.08 19.20
N ASP A 466 -1.68 29.34 19.60
CA ASP A 466 -0.61 30.33 19.50
C ASP A 466 0.46 30.05 20.56
N TYR A 467 1.75 30.13 20.23
CA TYR A 467 2.80 29.92 21.22
C TYR A 467 3.04 31.21 22.00
N ASP A 468 2.73 31.20 23.29
CA ASP A 468 3.05 32.30 24.17
C ASP A 468 4.54 32.26 24.52
N PHE A 469 5.36 32.94 23.73
CA PHE A 469 6.81 33.05 23.95
C PHE A 469 7.17 33.80 25.23
N GLU A 470 6.29 34.68 25.72
CA GLU A 470 6.56 35.45 26.94
C GLU A 470 6.45 34.57 28.19
N ASN A 471 5.46 33.68 28.21
CA ASN A 471 5.20 32.78 29.32
C ASN A 471 5.73 31.36 29.10
N ASP A 472 6.28 31.07 27.93
CA ASP A 472 6.73 29.74 27.51
C ASP A 472 5.61 28.69 27.65
N GLN A 473 4.41 29.05 27.17
CA GLN A 473 3.20 28.24 27.28
C GLN A 473 2.48 28.11 25.95
N ARG A 474 1.66 27.06 25.83
CA ARG A 474 0.65 26.92 24.79
C ARG A 474 -0.72 27.01 25.46
N PRO A 475 -1.51 28.08 25.24
CA PRO A 475 -2.86 28.14 25.77
C PRO A 475 -3.72 27.02 25.18
N ASP A 476 -4.67 26.54 25.97
CA ASP A 476 -5.70 25.64 25.46
C ASP A 476 -6.68 26.43 24.57
N VAL A 477 -7.03 25.84 23.42
CA VAL A 477 -8.00 26.41 22.48
C VAL A 477 -9.25 25.54 22.34
N LEU A 478 -9.23 24.32 22.84
CA LEU A 478 -10.27 23.31 22.69
C LEU A 478 -11.48 23.58 23.60
N GLN A 479 -11.36 24.47 24.59
CA GLN A 479 -12.54 24.99 25.31
C GLN A 479 -13.56 25.67 24.39
N ALA A 480 -13.15 26.10 23.18
CA ALA A 480 -14.03 26.61 22.13
C ALA A 480 -15.21 25.66 21.79
N PHE A 481 -15.08 24.35 22.02
CA PHE A 481 -16.17 23.38 21.83
C PHE A 481 -17.41 23.63 22.71
N ALA A 482 -17.30 24.44 23.76
CA ALA A 482 -18.44 24.89 24.55
C ALA A 482 -19.39 25.80 23.76
N HIS A 483 -18.89 26.43 22.68
CA HIS A 483 -19.63 27.35 21.83
C HIS A 483 -20.17 26.71 20.55
N ALA A 484 -19.88 25.43 20.33
CA ALA A 484 -20.33 24.70 19.15
C ALA A 484 -21.86 24.64 19.08
N LYS A 485 -22.44 25.00 17.92
CA LYS A 485 -23.90 24.84 17.76
C LYS A 485 -24.22 23.39 17.38
N GLY A 486 -25.22 22.83 18.04
CA GLY A 486 -25.66 21.43 17.86
C GLY A 486 -26.32 21.10 16.52
N ASP A 487 -26.30 22.01 15.54
CA ASP A 487 -26.72 21.76 14.16
C ASP A 487 -25.57 21.27 13.26
N ARG A 488 -24.43 20.94 13.86
CA ARG A 488 -23.26 20.29 13.24
C ARG A 488 -23.11 18.86 13.73
N HIS A 489 -22.55 18.01 12.88
CA HIS A 489 -22.27 16.61 13.20
C HIS A 489 -20.90 16.22 12.64
N PHE A 490 -19.89 16.17 13.50
CA PHE A 490 -18.58 15.66 13.12
C PHE A 490 -18.59 14.14 13.12
N GLU A 491 -18.08 13.55 12.03
CA GLU A 491 -17.82 12.13 11.86
C GLU A 491 -16.34 11.82 12.09
N GLU A 492 -15.45 12.77 11.79
CA GLU A 492 -14.01 12.66 12.01
C GLU A 492 -13.47 13.90 12.74
N LEU A 493 -12.71 13.68 13.82
CA LEU A 493 -12.03 14.74 14.56
C LEU A 493 -10.60 14.32 14.90
N ASP A 494 -9.65 15.17 14.51
CA ASP A 494 -8.25 15.07 14.93
C ASP A 494 -7.86 16.34 15.68
N ILE A 495 -7.54 16.17 16.97
CA ILE A 495 -7.16 17.25 17.89
C ILE A 495 -5.78 17.01 18.51
N GLY A 496 -4.96 16.15 17.90
CA GLY A 496 -3.60 15.85 18.37
C GLY A 496 -2.72 17.09 18.57
N GLU A 497 -1.67 16.97 19.37
CA GLU A 497 -0.71 18.04 19.65
C GLU A 497 -1.32 19.35 20.19
N ASN A 498 -2.53 19.31 20.76
CA ASN A 498 -3.12 20.44 21.49
C ASN A 498 -3.10 20.18 22.99
N GLU A 499 -3.03 21.25 23.76
CA GLU A 499 -3.23 21.17 25.20
C GLU A 499 -4.68 20.79 25.53
N LEU A 500 -4.85 19.96 26.57
CA LEU A 500 -6.15 19.53 27.09
C LEU A 500 -6.31 19.98 28.54
N SER A 501 -6.88 21.16 28.74
CA SER A 501 -7.31 21.68 30.04
C SER A 501 -8.56 20.97 30.58
N SER A 502 -8.89 21.20 31.86
CA SER A 502 -10.15 20.71 32.44
C SER A 502 -11.39 21.27 31.73
N ASP A 503 -11.29 22.50 31.21
CA ASP A 503 -12.40 23.21 30.60
C ASP A 503 -12.63 22.69 29.18
N ALA A 504 -11.57 22.44 28.41
CA ALA A 504 -11.65 21.71 27.15
C ALA A 504 -12.23 20.31 27.32
N VAL A 505 -11.78 19.54 28.32
CA VAL A 505 -12.36 18.22 28.60
C VAL A 505 -13.85 18.32 28.89
N SER A 506 -14.27 19.30 29.70
CA SER A 506 -15.69 19.52 30.02
C SER A 506 -16.50 19.90 28.78
N ALA A 507 -15.96 20.79 27.96
CA ALA A 507 -16.55 21.23 26.69
C ALA A 507 -16.72 20.06 25.71
N LEU A 508 -15.65 19.31 25.43
CA LEU A 508 -15.63 18.18 24.51
C LEU A 508 -16.53 17.02 24.98
N LYS A 509 -16.55 16.70 26.27
CA LYS A 509 -17.40 15.62 26.81
C LYS A 509 -18.89 15.92 26.64
N GLY A 510 -19.28 17.18 26.78
CA GLY A 510 -20.66 17.64 26.68
C GLY A 510 -21.07 18.12 25.29
N SER A 511 -20.15 18.11 24.31
CA SER A 511 -20.39 18.76 23.03
C SER A 511 -21.36 17.94 22.16
N PRO A 512 -22.51 18.52 21.75
CA PRO A 512 -23.50 17.81 20.94
C PRO A 512 -23.00 17.50 19.53
N VAL A 513 -22.00 18.26 19.03
CA VAL A 513 -21.45 18.06 17.69
C VAL A 513 -20.64 16.77 17.54
N LEU A 514 -20.25 16.15 18.66
CA LEU A 514 -19.45 14.92 18.70
C LEU A 514 -20.30 13.66 18.88
N GLU A 515 -21.63 13.75 19.03
CA GLU A 515 -22.49 12.58 19.23
C GLU A 515 -22.43 11.57 18.06
N ASN A 516 -22.11 12.06 16.86
CA ASN A 516 -21.97 11.27 15.64
C ASN A 516 -20.53 10.96 15.26
N LEU A 517 -19.57 11.15 16.18
CA LEU A 517 -18.18 10.89 15.89
C LEU A 517 -17.94 9.41 15.60
N ARG A 518 -17.16 9.12 14.55
CA ARG A 518 -16.81 7.76 14.08
C ARG A 518 -15.31 7.55 14.10
N ILE A 519 -14.53 8.59 13.83
CA ILE A 519 -13.08 8.57 13.85
C ILE A 519 -12.60 9.65 14.82
N PHE A 520 -11.81 9.27 15.81
CA PHE A 520 -11.19 10.18 16.74
C PHE A 520 -9.69 9.93 16.81
N SER A 521 -8.91 10.99 16.64
CA SER A 521 -7.46 10.96 16.76
C SER A 521 -7.01 11.99 17.78
N PHE A 522 -6.14 11.55 18.67
CA PHE A 522 -5.39 12.41 19.57
C PHE A 522 -4.05 11.73 19.86
N ASP A 523 -2.97 12.45 19.65
CA ASP A 523 -1.63 12.05 20.01
C ASP A 523 -0.95 13.18 20.77
N PHE A 524 -0.04 12.77 21.65
CA PHE A 524 0.78 13.65 22.48
C PHE A 524 -0.01 14.46 23.53
N SER A 525 0.30 14.27 24.81
CA SER A 525 -0.05 15.23 25.86
C SER A 525 1.08 15.36 26.89
N GLN A 526 1.25 16.56 27.45
CA GLN A 526 2.18 16.75 28.57
C GLN A 526 1.67 16.09 29.86
N ASP A 527 0.34 16.05 30.06
CA ASP A 527 -0.35 15.38 31.16
C ASP A 527 -1.60 14.64 30.67
N ASP A 528 -1.47 13.32 30.62
CA ASP A 528 -2.52 12.40 30.18
C ASP A 528 -3.72 12.29 31.14
N THR A 529 -3.66 12.94 32.32
CA THR A 529 -4.76 12.96 33.28
C THR A 529 -6.04 13.52 32.66
N GLN A 530 -5.92 14.52 31.79
CA GLN A 530 -7.07 15.18 31.17
C GLN A 530 -7.62 14.35 30.00
N LEU A 531 -6.75 13.77 29.18
CA LEU A 531 -7.15 12.80 28.16
C LEU A 531 -7.90 11.60 28.77
N ALA A 532 -7.41 11.06 29.89
CA ALA A 532 -8.09 9.97 30.60
C ALA A 532 -9.51 10.35 31.05
N LYS A 533 -9.75 11.61 31.43
CA LYS A 533 -11.10 12.11 31.78
C LYS A 533 -11.97 12.34 30.54
N LEU A 534 -11.39 12.76 29.41
CA LEU A 534 -12.08 12.93 28.14
C LEU A 534 -12.65 11.61 27.65
N LEU A 535 -11.91 10.51 27.79
CA LEU A 535 -12.32 9.16 27.39
C LEU A 535 -13.50 8.58 28.20
N ASP A 536 -13.97 9.29 29.24
CA ASP A 536 -15.26 9.01 29.87
C ASP A 536 -16.46 9.54 29.07
N ALA A 537 -16.24 10.30 27.99
CA ALA A 537 -17.30 10.82 27.12
C ALA A 537 -18.22 9.72 26.59
N LYS A 538 -19.52 10.04 26.48
CA LYS A 538 -20.52 9.08 25.96
C LYS A 538 -20.35 8.83 24.47
N TRP A 539 -19.95 9.85 23.71
CA TRP A 539 -19.76 9.73 22.25
C TRP A 539 -18.66 8.72 21.87
N LEU A 540 -17.76 8.38 22.78
CA LEU A 540 -16.70 7.39 22.52
C LEU A 540 -17.26 6.00 22.16
N ASP A 541 -18.47 5.66 22.62
CA ASP A 541 -19.09 4.36 22.28
C ASP A 541 -19.53 4.29 20.81
N ALA A 542 -19.66 5.44 20.14
CA ALA A 542 -19.98 5.55 18.71
C ALA A 542 -18.71 5.61 17.82
N VAL A 543 -17.53 5.76 18.42
CA VAL A 543 -16.25 5.77 17.72
C VAL A 543 -15.88 4.36 17.27
N HIS A 544 -15.51 4.24 16.00
CA HIS A 544 -15.15 3.00 15.32
C HIS A 544 -13.65 2.87 15.13
N ILE A 545 -12.97 4.00 14.86
CA ILE A 545 -11.53 4.09 14.66
C ILE A 545 -10.98 5.10 15.67
N LEU A 546 -10.06 4.65 16.52
CA LEU A 546 -9.44 5.46 17.56
C LEU A 546 -7.93 5.42 17.40
N SER A 547 -7.30 6.59 17.24
CA SER A 547 -5.86 6.75 17.39
C SER A 547 -5.58 7.46 18.71
N LEU A 548 -4.72 6.83 19.51
CA LEU A 548 -4.15 7.33 20.76
C LEU A 548 -2.64 7.14 20.72
N ASP A 549 -2.05 7.54 19.60
CA ASP A 549 -0.61 7.42 19.35
C ASP A 549 0.16 8.34 20.33
N GLU A 550 1.39 7.98 20.69
CA GLU A 550 2.22 8.71 21.67
C GLU A 550 1.55 8.95 23.05
N THR A 551 0.57 8.14 23.44
CA THR A 551 -0.07 8.23 24.77
C THR A 551 0.54 7.29 25.82
N THR A 552 0.21 7.53 27.08
CA THR A 552 0.72 6.74 28.21
C THR A 552 -0.16 5.52 28.54
N LEU A 553 0.45 4.54 29.20
CA LEU A 553 -0.23 3.31 29.62
C LEU A 553 -1.53 3.52 30.44
N PRO A 554 -1.64 4.49 31.38
CA PRO A 554 -2.90 4.81 32.04
C PRO A 554 -4.07 5.11 31.10
N VAL A 555 -3.84 5.87 30.02
CA VAL A 555 -4.85 6.20 29.00
C VAL A 555 -5.25 4.95 28.24
N VAL A 556 -4.27 4.15 27.82
CA VAL A 556 -4.51 2.86 27.15
C VAL A 556 -5.37 1.94 28.02
N LYS A 557 -5.02 1.79 29.31
CA LYS A 557 -5.82 0.99 30.27
C LYS A 557 -7.25 1.50 30.38
N LYS A 558 -7.45 2.81 30.38
CA LYS A 558 -8.78 3.43 30.49
C LYS A 558 -9.67 3.02 29.30
N VAL A 559 -9.17 3.15 28.06
CA VAL A 559 -9.92 2.75 26.86
C VAL A 559 -10.21 1.26 26.85
N LEU A 560 -9.21 0.42 27.11
CA LEU A 560 -9.39 -1.03 27.10
C LEU A 560 -10.39 -1.47 28.18
N ASN A 561 -10.33 -0.91 29.39
CA ASN A 561 -11.31 -1.21 30.44
C ASN A 561 -12.72 -0.71 30.12
N ARG A 562 -12.85 0.37 29.34
CA ARG A 562 -14.15 0.87 28.88
C ARG A 562 -14.79 -0.07 27.84
N ALA A 563 -13.98 -0.66 26.97
CA ALA A 563 -14.42 -1.49 25.84
C ALA A 563 -15.52 -0.81 24.98
N PRO A 564 -15.21 0.31 24.29
CA PRO A 564 -16.20 1.04 23.51
C PRO A 564 -16.88 0.13 22.46
N LYS A 565 -18.21 0.21 22.39
CA LYS A 565 -19.02 -0.81 21.69
C LYS A 565 -18.75 -0.92 20.20
N SER A 566 -18.46 0.20 19.54
CA SER A 566 -18.28 0.27 18.08
C SER A 566 -16.82 0.21 17.66
N LEU A 567 -15.87 0.24 18.62
CA LEU A 567 -14.45 0.39 18.34
C LEU A 567 -13.89 -0.90 17.71
N HIS A 568 -13.60 -0.84 16.41
CA HIS A 568 -13.01 -1.95 15.67
C HIS A 568 -11.53 -1.76 15.32
N SER A 569 -11.02 -0.53 15.33
CA SER A 569 -9.62 -0.24 15.04
C SER A 569 -9.01 0.68 16.09
N LEU A 570 -7.90 0.25 16.69
CA LEU A 570 -7.16 1.01 17.70
C LEU A 570 -5.70 1.16 17.30
N SER A 571 -5.22 2.41 17.20
CA SER A 571 -3.81 2.74 17.00
C SER A 571 -3.21 3.28 18.29
N LEU A 572 -2.05 2.74 18.69
CA LEU A 572 -1.28 3.12 19.87
C LEU A 572 0.22 3.22 19.52
N THR A 573 0.55 3.75 18.34
CA THR A 573 1.93 3.77 17.87
C THR A 573 2.79 4.72 18.70
N SER A 574 4.09 4.43 18.78
CA SER A 574 5.06 5.35 19.37
C SER A 574 6.32 5.47 18.50
N SER A 575 6.86 6.68 18.44
CA SER A 575 8.07 7.04 17.70
C SER A 575 9.27 7.11 18.65
N PHE A 576 9.04 6.97 19.95
CA PHE A 576 10.08 6.93 20.97
C PHE A 576 10.33 5.48 21.42
N PRO A 577 11.49 4.87 21.11
CA PRO A 577 11.82 3.49 21.49
C PRO A 577 11.80 3.22 23.00
N ARG A 578 11.73 4.26 23.84
CA ARG A 578 11.71 4.18 25.30
C ARG A 578 10.33 4.32 25.93
N SER A 579 9.25 4.43 25.16
CA SER A 579 7.90 4.37 25.73
C SER A 579 7.71 3.03 26.44
N ASP A 580 7.41 3.04 27.75
CA ASP A 580 7.18 1.83 28.56
C ASP A 580 5.78 1.24 28.28
N LEU A 581 5.52 0.97 27.01
CA LEU A 581 4.29 0.32 26.56
C LEU A 581 4.39 -1.21 26.65
N LYS A 582 5.41 -1.79 27.29
CA LYS A 582 5.38 -3.19 27.73
C LYS A 582 4.14 -3.51 28.57
N GLY A 583 3.65 -2.51 29.32
CA GLY A 583 2.42 -2.59 30.06
C GLY A 583 1.17 -2.74 29.20
N VAL A 584 1.19 -2.40 27.90
CA VAL A 584 0.03 -2.51 27.00
C VAL A 584 -0.47 -3.94 26.92
N VAL A 585 0.46 -4.91 26.84
CA VAL A 585 0.11 -6.33 26.83
C VAL A 585 -0.57 -6.74 28.14
N THR A 586 -0.06 -6.23 29.26
CA THR A 586 -0.68 -6.50 30.57
C THR A 586 -2.07 -5.86 30.66
N ALA A 587 -2.26 -4.67 30.07
CA ALA A 587 -3.54 -4.01 29.99
C ALA A 587 -4.53 -4.79 29.12
N LEU A 588 -4.10 -5.28 27.94
CA LEU A 588 -4.91 -6.12 27.05
C LEU A 588 -5.34 -7.42 27.75
N ALA A 589 -4.40 -8.09 28.43
CA ALA A 589 -4.67 -9.33 29.14
C ALA A 589 -5.64 -9.17 30.33
N GLY A 590 -5.63 -8.01 30.99
CA GLY A 590 -6.48 -7.70 32.13
C GLY A 590 -7.79 -6.98 31.80
N ALA A 591 -7.97 -6.56 30.54
CA ALA A 591 -9.16 -5.83 30.11
C ALA A 591 -10.39 -6.76 29.97
N PRO A 592 -11.61 -6.21 30.04
CA PRO A 592 -12.80 -6.91 29.58
C PRO A 592 -12.67 -7.37 28.12
N GLU A 593 -13.53 -8.31 27.72
CA GLU A 593 -13.57 -8.82 26.35
C GLU A 593 -13.89 -7.70 25.33
N GLN A 594 -12.99 -7.49 24.37
CA GLN A 594 -13.12 -6.51 23.29
C GLN A 594 -13.81 -7.13 22.08
N LYS A 595 -15.14 -7.19 22.11
CA LYS A 595 -15.94 -7.93 21.10
C LYS A 595 -15.93 -7.33 19.69
N ALA A 596 -15.69 -6.02 19.57
CA ALA A 596 -15.70 -5.32 18.28
C ALA A 596 -14.29 -5.11 17.70
N LEU A 597 -13.24 -5.23 18.50
CA LEU A 597 -11.87 -4.84 18.14
C LEU A 597 -11.25 -5.84 17.15
N GLN A 598 -11.05 -5.40 15.91
CA GLN A 598 -10.58 -6.18 14.77
C GLN A 598 -9.13 -5.88 14.39
N SER A 599 -8.66 -4.66 14.61
CA SER A 599 -7.31 -4.22 14.28
C SER A 599 -6.67 -3.45 15.43
N ILE A 600 -5.42 -3.79 15.75
CA ILE A 600 -4.58 -3.03 16.69
C ILE A 600 -3.23 -2.72 16.04
N ASP A 601 -2.81 -1.46 16.09
CA ASP A 601 -1.46 -1.03 15.73
C ASP A 601 -0.66 -0.68 16.99
N LEU A 602 0.43 -1.42 17.21
CA LEU A 602 1.35 -1.28 18.36
C LEU A 602 2.80 -1.01 17.88
N LEU A 603 2.99 -0.42 16.70
CA LEU A 603 4.32 -0.07 16.20
C LEU A 603 5.06 0.84 17.19
N GLY A 604 6.33 0.52 17.45
CA GLY A 604 7.19 1.26 18.36
C GLY A 604 6.82 1.19 19.85
N CYS A 605 5.87 0.34 20.25
CA CYS A 605 5.51 0.10 21.66
C CYS A 605 6.57 -0.65 22.49
N ASN A 606 7.78 -0.88 21.95
CA ASN A 606 8.90 -1.52 22.64
C ASN A 606 8.54 -2.87 23.31
N ILE A 607 7.77 -3.71 22.60
CA ILE A 607 7.36 -5.04 23.07
C ILE A 607 8.60 -5.95 23.12
N ASP A 608 8.91 -6.53 24.28
CA ASP A 608 10.01 -7.50 24.42
C ASP A 608 9.51 -8.96 24.33
N ASP A 609 10.43 -9.93 24.35
CA ASP A 609 10.11 -11.37 24.28
C ASP A 609 9.07 -11.81 25.33
N ALA A 610 9.16 -11.28 26.56
CA ALA A 610 8.28 -11.64 27.65
C ALA A 610 6.87 -11.07 27.47
N ALA A 611 6.78 -9.82 27.02
CA ALA A 611 5.51 -9.18 26.66
C ALA A 611 4.90 -9.87 25.44
N LEU A 612 5.67 -10.17 24.40
CA LEU A 612 5.17 -10.84 23.20
C LEU A 612 4.61 -12.24 23.49
N LYS A 613 5.29 -13.01 24.35
CA LYS A 613 4.78 -14.30 24.84
C LYS A 613 3.46 -14.17 25.59
N LYS A 614 3.30 -13.14 26.44
CA LYS A 614 2.04 -12.87 27.15
C LYS A 614 0.93 -12.49 26.18
N LEU A 615 1.25 -11.68 25.17
CA LEU A 615 0.29 -11.25 24.16
C LEU A 615 -0.30 -12.46 23.43
N GLY A 616 0.54 -13.45 23.09
CA GLY A 616 0.08 -14.69 22.47
C GLY A 616 -0.95 -15.50 23.29
N ALA A 617 -0.98 -15.30 24.61
CA ALA A 617 -1.91 -15.96 25.53
C ALA A 617 -3.17 -15.13 25.85
N VAL A 618 -3.32 -13.94 25.26
CA VAL A 618 -4.49 -13.06 25.49
C VAL A 618 -5.73 -13.66 24.82
N THR A 619 -6.80 -13.83 25.61
CA THR A 619 -8.10 -14.37 25.16
C THR A 619 -9.20 -13.31 25.14
N THR A 620 -8.91 -12.09 25.56
CA THR A 620 -9.87 -10.96 25.65
C THR A 620 -10.14 -10.29 24.30
N LEU A 621 -9.55 -10.79 23.20
CA LEU A 621 -9.58 -10.18 21.87
C LEU A 621 -10.19 -11.13 20.81
N PRO A 622 -11.45 -11.58 20.99
CA PRO A 622 -12.03 -12.65 20.16
C PRO A 622 -12.27 -12.26 18.68
N ALA A 623 -12.40 -10.97 18.38
CA ALA A 623 -12.64 -10.47 17.03
C ALA A 623 -11.37 -9.98 16.32
N LEU A 624 -10.22 -10.04 16.98
CA LEU A 624 -8.98 -9.49 16.44
C LEU A 624 -8.50 -10.31 15.25
N ILE A 625 -8.36 -9.65 14.11
CA ILE A 625 -7.89 -10.24 12.85
C ILE A 625 -6.60 -9.60 12.34
N ALA A 626 -6.27 -8.38 12.78
CA ALA A 626 -5.04 -7.67 12.41
C ALA A 626 -4.29 -7.17 13.64
N LEU A 627 -2.98 -7.40 13.64
CA LEU A 627 -2.06 -6.84 14.61
C LEU A 627 -0.79 -6.35 13.92
N ARG A 628 -0.36 -5.13 14.21
CA ARG A 628 0.94 -4.59 13.80
C ARG A 628 1.84 -4.39 15.02
N LEU A 629 3.04 -4.92 14.92
CA LEU A 629 4.14 -4.91 15.88
C LEU A 629 5.43 -4.63 15.12
N GLY A 630 6.43 -4.14 15.85
CA GLY A 630 7.78 -3.92 15.32
C GLY A 630 8.27 -2.51 15.65
N SER A 631 9.45 -2.17 15.14
CA SER A 631 9.96 -0.81 15.22
C SER A 631 9.20 0.14 14.30
N ASN A 632 9.14 1.42 14.69
CA ASN A 632 8.60 2.47 13.83
C ASN A 632 9.72 2.99 12.92
N SER A 633 9.78 2.52 11.67
CA SER A 633 10.82 2.92 10.71
C SER A 633 10.80 4.41 10.33
N GLU A 634 9.72 5.14 10.69
CA GLU A 634 9.57 6.56 10.41
C GLU A 634 10.18 7.46 11.50
N SER A 635 10.67 6.89 12.61
CA SER A 635 11.21 7.61 13.77
C SER A 635 12.53 8.37 13.50
N GLY A 636 13.20 8.11 12.38
CA GLY A 636 14.51 8.69 12.04
C GLY A 636 15.68 8.21 12.91
N TYR A 637 15.45 7.32 13.87
CA TYR A 637 16.50 6.74 14.72
C TYR A 637 17.09 5.47 14.10
N SER A 638 18.42 5.41 14.00
CA SER A 638 19.15 4.39 13.23
C SER A 638 19.37 3.04 13.94
N ASP A 639 18.98 2.93 15.22
CA ASP A 639 19.19 1.73 16.06
C ASP A 639 17.90 0.90 16.24
N ASP A 640 16.90 1.16 15.40
CA ASP A 640 15.51 0.71 15.56
C ASP A 640 15.26 -0.74 15.10
N GLY A 641 15.99 -1.68 15.71
CA GLY A 641 15.63 -3.09 15.66
C GLY A 641 14.36 -3.39 16.47
N ASN A 642 13.70 -4.51 16.18
CA ASN A 642 12.62 -4.99 17.03
C ASN A 642 13.15 -5.28 18.45
N SER A 643 12.37 -4.91 19.47
CA SER A 643 12.72 -5.17 20.88
C SER A 643 12.57 -6.64 21.30
N TYR A 644 12.05 -7.50 20.41
CA TYR A 644 11.93 -8.94 20.59
C TYR A 644 12.79 -9.72 19.58
N SER A 645 13.12 -10.95 19.92
CA SER A 645 13.86 -11.90 19.10
C SER A 645 12.97 -12.62 18.06
N ASP A 646 13.59 -13.09 16.98
CA ASP A 646 12.94 -13.92 15.96
C ASP A 646 12.29 -15.18 16.54
N ASP A 647 12.90 -15.78 17.56
CA ASP A 647 12.36 -16.97 18.23
C ASP A 647 11.11 -16.63 19.05
N ALA A 648 11.07 -15.47 19.71
CA ALA A 648 9.87 -14.99 20.39
C ALA A 648 8.75 -14.67 19.39
N ALA A 649 9.07 -14.05 18.25
CA ALA A 649 8.12 -13.79 17.18
C ALA A 649 7.54 -15.09 16.60
N ARG A 650 8.37 -16.12 16.37
CA ARG A 650 7.91 -17.45 15.94
C ARG A 650 7.01 -18.10 16.99
N ALA A 651 7.40 -18.04 18.27
CA ALA A 651 6.58 -18.57 19.35
C ALA A 651 5.23 -17.85 19.48
N PHE A 652 5.19 -16.54 19.24
CA PHE A 652 3.94 -15.79 19.19
C PHE A 652 3.06 -16.20 18.02
N ALA A 653 3.62 -16.35 16.81
CA ALA A 653 2.86 -16.81 15.66
C ALA A 653 2.16 -18.16 15.91
N GLU A 654 2.79 -19.05 16.69
CA GLU A 654 2.24 -20.36 17.07
C GLU A 654 1.27 -20.36 18.26
N SER A 655 1.15 -19.23 18.96
CA SER A 655 0.25 -19.05 20.09
C SER A 655 -1.23 -19.03 19.68
N PRO A 656 -2.18 -19.21 20.63
CA PRO A 656 -3.62 -19.09 20.33
C PRO A 656 -4.00 -17.79 19.62
N LEU A 657 -3.54 -16.63 20.11
CA LEU A 657 -3.82 -15.35 19.46
C LEU A 657 -3.12 -15.26 18.10
N GLY A 658 -1.87 -15.69 18.01
CA GLY A 658 -1.13 -15.72 16.75
C GLY A 658 -1.80 -16.56 15.67
N LYS A 659 -2.47 -17.66 16.03
CA LYS A 659 -3.22 -18.52 15.11
C LYS A 659 -4.58 -17.94 14.72
N GLN A 660 -5.19 -17.13 15.58
CA GLN A 660 -6.45 -16.44 15.29
C GLN A 660 -6.27 -15.33 14.24
N LEU A 661 -5.15 -14.61 14.30
CA LEU A 661 -4.89 -13.45 13.45
C LEU A 661 -4.82 -13.84 11.96
N ARG A 662 -5.57 -13.09 11.15
CA ARG A 662 -5.50 -13.17 9.68
C ARG A 662 -4.28 -12.45 9.16
N SER A 663 -3.97 -11.29 9.75
CA SER A 663 -2.80 -10.49 9.44
C SER A 663 -1.96 -10.26 10.69
N VAL A 664 -0.66 -10.54 10.58
CA VAL A 664 0.31 -10.23 11.61
C VAL A 664 1.50 -9.55 10.93
N VAL A 665 1.77 -8.31 11.31
CA VAL A 665 3.05 -7.66 11.00
C VAL A 665 3.84 -7.66 12.30
N VAL A 666 4.97 -8.35 12.32
CA VAL A 666 5.92 -8.40 13.44
C VAL A 666 7.27 -7.77 13.05
N GLY A 667 7.34 -7.03 11.95
CA GLY A 667 8.58 -6.37 11.51
C GLY A 667 9.69 -7.38 11.18
N ILE A 668 9.35 -8.64 10.94
CA ILE A 668 10.24 -9.68 10.43
C ILE A 668 9.54 -10.26 9.21
N GLU A 669 9.97 -9.83 8.03
CA GLU A 669 9.29 -10.12 6.76
C GLU A 669 8.98 -11.61 6.56
N ALA A 670 9.87 -12.51 7.02
CA ALA A 670 9.70 -13.96 6.94
C ALA A 670 8.58 -14.53 7.86
N LEU A 671 8.16 -13.77 8.86
CA LEU A 671 7.12 -14.15 9.83
C LEU A 671 5.82 -13.35 9.65
N ASP A 672 5.86 -12.28 8.85
CA ASP A 672 4.69 -11.48 8.53
C ASP A 672 3.69 -12.31 7.72
N ARG A 673 2.44 -12.29 8.16
CA ARG A 673 1.33 -13.02 7.53
C ARG A 673 0.27 -12.02 7.10
N LEU A 674 -0.27 -12.25 5.90
CA LEU A 674 -1.53 -11.69 5.44
C LEU A 674 -2.52 -12.85 5.30
N PRO A 675 -3.84 -12.60 5.35
CA PRO A 675 -4.82 -13.65 5.17
C PRO A 675 -4.52 -14.43 3.89
N PRO A 676 -4.56 -15.76 3.90
CA PRO A 676 -4.54 -16.50 2.65
C PRO A 676 -5.73 -16.04 1.83
N VAL A 677 -5.52 -15.80 0.54
CA VAL A 677 -6.60 -15.49 -0.38
C VAL A 677 -7.65 -16.62 -0.26
N PRO A 678 -8.90 -16.36 0.19
CA PRO A 678 -9.91 -17.40 0.25
C PRO A 678 -10.06 -17.99 -1.15
N ARG A 679 -9.64 -19.25 -1.26
CA ARG A 679 -9.87 -20.06 -2.44
C ARG A 679 -11.38 -20.16 -2.59
N LYS A 680 -11.92 -19.87 -3.78
CA LYS A 680 -13.28 -20.29 -4.11
C LYS A 680 -13.36 -21.79 -3.83
N GLY A 681 -14.11 -22.15 -2.79
CA GLY A 681 -14.54 -23.53 -2.60
C GLY A 681 -15.29 -23.92 -3.88
N LYS A 682 -14.94 -25.08 -4.44
CA LYS A 682 -15.90 -25.80 -5.27
C LYS A 682 -17.19 -25.88 -4.47
N GLY A 683 -18.31 -25.43 -5.04
CA GLY A 683 -19.61 -25.79 -4.53
C GLY A 683 -19.70 -27.31 -4.57
N ASP A 684 -19.61 -27.92 -3.40
CA ASP A 684 -20.42 -29.09 -3.10
C ASP A 684 -21.79 -28.52 -2.74
N ASP A 685 -22.67 -28.44 -3.74
CA ASP A 685 -24.11 -28.39 -3.48
C ASP A 685 -24.49 -29.83 -3.11
N ASP A 686 -24.33 -30.16 -1.82
CA ASP A 686 -25.16 -31.15 -1.16
C ASP A 686 -26.55 -30.48 -1.01
N ASP A 687 -27.45 -30.77 -1.93
CA ASP A 687 -28.89 -30.61 -1.69
C ASP A 687 -29.41 -31.95 -1.15
N ASP A 688 -29.95 -31.83 0.06
CA ASP A 688 -30.63 -32.83 0.88
C ASP A 688 -31.80 -33.53 0.16
N ASP A 689 -32.04 -34.77 0.59
CA ASP A 689 -33.33 -35.41 0.84
C ASP A 689 -34.60 -34.79 0.21
N ASP A 690 -35.24 -35.56 -0.68
CA ASP A 690 -36.67 -35.89 -0.62
C ASP A 690 -37.00 -36.91 -1.73
N ASP A 691 -37.33 -38.15 -1.35
CA ASP A 691 -38.62 -38.78 -1.66
C ASP A 691 -38.62 -40.28 -1.29
N ASP A 692 -39.46 -40.61 -0.32
CA ASP A 692 -40.11 -41.90 -0.16
C ASP A 692 -40.74 -42.36 -1.50
N ASP A 693 -40.46 -43.59 -1.93
CA ASP A 693 -41.49 -44.57 -2.35
C ASP A 693 -40.85 -45.90 -2.84
N GLU A 694 -41.41 -46.99 -2.29
CA GLU A 694 -41.29 -48.44 -2.59
C GLU A 694 -40.13 -49.28 -2.01
#